data_AF-A0A7C1W4Z2-F1
#
_entry.id   AF-A0A7C1W4Z2-F1
#
_cell.length_a   1.000
_cell.length_b   1.000
_cell.length_c   1.000
_cell.angle_alpha   90.00
_cell.angle_beta   90.00
_cell.angle_gamma   90.00
#
_symmetry.space_group_name_H-M   'P 1'
#
loop_
_entity.id
_entity.type
_entity.pdbx_description
1 polymer ?
#
loop_
_entity_poly.entity_id
_entity_poly.type
_entity_poly.pdbx_seq_one_letter_code
_entity_poly.pdbx_strand_id
1 'polypeptide(L)'
;MQKGPSIISLEPQDIFLFQKYIKKDLRLLFQTQDVLLWPANCAPDLLTTLINKDRVKETLSGTAPVADPDTNSVFLPLVWQGRPLGIAIFKDTAGTFNKDILSSQWPGLSQLILEKTQVYKAYFTDAESGALSPELFKDTLIQLITTDLKGRDTKAISEPESFPYLPGAHTNFSIIFAEILFRHPLTRRSDTDFRSGRQSELWATIIPAIKNELKGIALSCLFRRDKSTLALIMPFCDEEKGRNISLAIFELFNKRRFIPPHLVRFKDGIKAAIGLLTYPINTNEGCQDLPPEKLYDLIAAKGKEALAVAQSRFDYPLCFSREIEETLSLKIAANIHRVVDKLRRKWKKTRKFSLILARCDAQNGSEDYGPFLGKINFWLSSGQSILPCTEGSFFVYLPDISPEEALLTGQNLKSQIKEACGRTVAMGLASYPVLDYEKEEVTLNAYKALVHTDFFGPDTITAFDAVSLNISGDTLFNAGHIYGAIMEYKKGLSLDPQDVNLLNSLGVCYARLKCYKRAVSCFEKTLSLEKDNFMARYNLGLAYLKTGIPDKAFLALQQAASLNGNHFDILFQMGKLLQEQKRGAEAVGYFQKAAQCPNAKGYIYRYLGEAYLDLNLKKDAMAAFKRAVKGNPADAFSFSWLGMLYAELKNDLEIAHTLCQKALELDHQNSLYWKTIGRIYYLKNDYPQAIHHLKEAQRRMKKDHEIYYHLGLVYEKMGDLAEARRKWQKALKVNPLFKEARIALQPIGTIEE
;
A
#
# COMPACT_ATOMS: atom_id res chain seq x y z
N MET A 1 -18.43 19.68 52.58
CA MET A 1 -18.79 20.65 51.53
C MET A 1 -17.90 20.43 50.32
N GLN A 2 -18.36 19.68 49.33
CA GLN A 2 -17.76 19.67 47.99
C GLN A 2 -18.63 20.56 47.10
N LYS A 3 -18.04 21.62 46.54
CA LYS A 3 -18.70 22.49 45.56
C LYS A 3 -18.98 21.67 44.31
N GLY A 4 -20.26 21.50 43.95
CA GLY A 4 -20.66 20.99 42.65
C GLY A 4 -20.24 21.93 41.52
N PRO A 5 -20.12 21.44 40.27
CA PRO A 5 -19.70 22.27 39.14
C PRO A 5 -20.67 23.43 38.94
N SER A 6 -20.13 24.65 38.90
CA SER A 6 -20.86 25.88 38.58
C SER A 6 -21.40 25.82 37.16
N ILE A 7 -22.63 26.28 36.96
CA ILE A 7 -23.25 26.47 35.65
C ILE A 7 -22.33 27.42 34.85
N ILE A 8 -21.68 26.88 33.81
CA ILE A 8 -20.88 27.66 32.87
C ILE A 8 -21.84 28.60 32.13
N SER A 9 -21.57 29.89 32.20
CA SER A 9 -22.23 30.92 31.39
C SER A 9 -22.14 30.52 29.91
N LEU A 10 -23.29 30.24 29.27
CA LEU A 10 -23.36 29.87 27.85
C LEU A 10 -23.27 31.12 26.98
N GLU A 11 -22.34 31.13 26.02
CA GLU A 11 -22.26 32.13 24.95
C GLU A 11 -23.53 32.06 24.04
N PRO A 12 -23.97 33.15 23.39
CA PRO A 12 -25.22 33.17 22.61
C PRO A 12 -25.30 32.11 21.48
N GLN A 13 -24.16 31.74 20.90
CA GLN A 13 -24.08 30.72 19.84
C GLN A 13 -24.28 29.29 20.40
N ASP A 14 -23.82 29.04 21.63
CA ASP A 14 -23.99 27.77 22.33
C ASP A 14 -25.46 27.48 22.65
N ILE A 15 -26.22 28.54 22.99
CA ILE A 15 -27.65 28.46 23.26
C ILE A 15 -28.42 28.05 21.99
N PHE A 16 -28.01 28.52 20.82
CA PHE A 16 -28.69 28.24 19.56
C PHE A 16 -28.53 26.78 19.11
N LEU A 17 -27.30 26.23 19.16
CA LEU A 17 -27.07 24.81 18.83
C LEU A 17 -27.80 23.89 19.81
N PHE A 18 -27.72 24.19 21.10
CA PHE A 18 -28.38 23.42 22.16
C PHE A 18 -29.89 23.35 21.94
N GLN A 19 -30.52 24.48 21.60
CA GLN A 19 -31.95 24.54 21.28
C GLN A 19 -32.32 23.73 20.03
N LYS A 20 -31.47 23.68 19.02
CA LYS A 20 -31.73 22.95 17.76
C LYS A 20 -31.84 21.44 17.98
N TYR A 21 -30.95 20.86 18.79
CA TYR A 21 -30.94 19.42 19.05
C TYR A 21 -32.11 18.97 19.94
N ILE A 22 -32.37 19.71 21.02
CA ILE A 22 -33.52 19.43 21.89
C ILE A 22 -34.83 19.51 21.09
N LYS A 23 -34.99 20.52 20.23
CA LYS A 23 -36.15 20.61 19.34
C LYS A 23 -36.23 19.40 18.40
N LYS A 24 -35.13 18.96 17.79
CA LYS A 24 -35.13 17.78 16.89
C LYS A 24 -35.62 16.52 17.59
N ASP A 25 -35.11 16.24 18.79
CA ASP A 25 -35.47 15.03 19.53
C ASP A 25 -36.93 15.08 20.02
N LEU A 26 -37.39 16.24 20.49
CA LEU A 26 -38.79 16.42 20.90
C LEU A 26 -39.76 16.35 19.72
N ARG A 27 -39.40 16.89 18.55
CA ARG A 27 -40.20 16.75 17.33
C ARG A 27 -40.34 15.29 16.91
N LEU A 28 -39.27 14.48 17.06
CA LEU A 28 -39.32 13.06 16.74
C LEU A 28 -40.19 12.29 17.73
N LEU A 29 -40.06 12.59 19.03
CA LEU A 29 -40.80 11.91 20.10
C LEU A 29 -42.30 12.20 20.06
N PHE A 30 -42.69 13.46 19.85
CA PHE A 30 -44.09 13.90 19.92
C PHE A 30 -44.71 14.19 18.55
N GLN A 31 -43.99 13.92 17.45
CA GLN A 31 -44.43 14.16 16.07
C GLN A 31 -44.96 15.59 15.82
N THR A 32 -44.51 16.55 16.60
CA THR A 32 -44.89 17.97 16.48
C THR A 32 -43.83 18.72 15.67
N GLN A 33 -44.21 19.81 14.99
CA GLN A 33 -43.23 20.68 14.30
C GLN A 33 -42.90 21.95 15.09
N ASP A 34 -43.73 22.35 16.04
CA ASP A 34 -43.61 23.63 16.74
C ASP A 34 -43.29 23.43 18.22
N VAL A 35 -41.99 23.30 18.50
CA VAL A 35 -41.45 23.22 19.87
C VAL A 35 -40.79 24.55 20.21
N LEU A 36 -41.33 25.23 21.20
CA LEU A 36 -40.76 26.41 21.83
C LEU A 36 -39.95 26.00 23.05
N LEU A 37 -38.79 26.62 23.27
CA LEU A 37 -37.98 26.40 24.47
C LEU A 37 -37.91 27.70 25.27
N TRP A 38 -38.24 27.64 26.55
CA TRP A 38 -38.28 28.78 27.46
C TRP A 38 -37.30 28.59 28.62
N PRO A 39 -36.27 29.44 28.79
CA PRO A 39 -35.31 29.32 29.89
C PRO A 39 -35.93 29.58 31.27
N ALA A 40 -35.49 28.86 32.30
CA ALA A 40 -36.05 28.98 33.66
C ALA A 40 -35.77 30.34 34.33
N ASN A 41 -34.74 31.04 33.88
CA ASN A 41 -34.27 32.33 34.37
C ASN A 41 -34.88 33.53 33.62
N CYS A 42 -35.79 33.30 32.66
CA CYS A 42 -36.57 34.34 32.00
C CYS A 42 -37.90 34.58 32.75
N ALA A 43 -38.21 35.85 33.07
CA ALA A 43 -39.42 36.20 33.79
C ALA A 43 -40.69 35.78 33.01
N PRO A 44 -41.61 34.99 33.61
CA PRO A 44 -42.84 34.54 32.94
C PRO A 44 -43.73 35.69 32.44
N ASP A 45 -43.58 36.88 33.03
CA ASP A 45 -44.38 38.05 32.71
C ASP A 45 -44.08 38.61 31.29
N LEU A 46 -42.95 38.22 30.69
CA LEU A 46 -42.56 38.53 29.30
C LEU A 46 -43.28 37.69 28.23
N LEU A 47 -44.06 36.67 28.63
CA LEU A 47 -44.81 35.84 27.68
C LEU A 47 -46.02 36.60 27.10
N THR A 48 -46.31 36.35 25.81
CA THR A 48 -47.45 36.93 25.09
C THR A 48 -48.78 36.33 25.58
N THR A 49 -49.92 36.93 25.20
CA THR A 49 -51.28 36.46 25.55
C THR A 49 -51.62 35.05 25.04
N LEU A 50 -50.76 34.45 24.22
CA LEU A 50 -50.96 33.13 23.61
C LEU A 50 -50.39 31.97 24.44
N ILE A 51 -49.59 32.24 25.49
CA ILE A 51 -48.99 31.20 26.34
C ILE A 51 -49.46 31.42 27.78
N ASN A 52 -50.05 30.37 28.36
CA ASN A 52 -50.61 30.42 29.71
C ASN A 52 -49.51 30.53 30.78
N LYS A 53 -49.37 31.73 31.36
CA LYS A 53 -48.30 32.07 32.32
C LYS A 53 -48.37 31.24 33.60
N ASP A 54 -49.58 30.87 34.04
CA ASP A 54 -49.76 30.08 35.26
C ASP A 54 -49.26 28.64 35.05
N ARG A 55 -49.47 28.08 33.86
CA ARG A 55 -48.93 26.76 33.48
C ARG A 55 -47.41 26.75 33.35
N VAL A 56 -46.81 27.84 32.88
CA VAL A 56 -45.34 27.99 32.89
C VAL A 56 -44.80 28.03 34.32
N LYS A 57 -45.44 28.79 35.22
CA LYS A 57 -45.05 28.86 36.64
C LYS A 57 -45.19 27.51 37.34
N GLU A 58 -46.30 26.80 37.10
CA GLU A 58 -46.56 25.45 37.61
C GLU A 58 -45.53 24.44 37.10
N THR A 59 -45.15 24.54 35.82
CA THR A 59 -44.17 23.63 35.22
C THR A 59 -42.76 23.89 35.72
N LEU A 60 -42.37 25.15 35.99
CA LEU A 60 -41.04 25.48 36.54
C LEU A 60 -40.90 25.06 38.01
N SER A 61 -41.99 24.99 38.77
CA SER A 61 -41.98 24.57 40.18
C SER A 61 -42.09 23.05 40.37
N GLY A 62 -42.42 22.31 39.31
CA GLY A 62 -42.54 20.85 39.31
C GLY A 62 -41.53 20.14 38.39
N THR A 63 -41.51 18.81 38.46
CA THR A 63 -40.69 17.95 37.57
C THR A 63 -41.51 17.15 36.58
N ALA A 64 -42.85 17.27 36.63
CA ALA A 64 -43.78 16.57 35.77
C ALA A 64 -44.30 17.48 34.64
N PRO A 65 -44.54 16.94 33.44
CA PRO A 65 -45.28 17.59 32.37
C PRO A 65 -46.63 18.15 32.82
N VAL A 66 -46.96 19.36 32.36
CA VAL A 66 -48.25 20.00 32.58
C VAL A 66 -48.94 20.19 31.23
N ALA A 67 -50.20 19.77 31.13
CA ALA A 67 -51.03 20.02 29.95
C ALA A 67 -51.99 21.17 30.22
N ASP A 68 -52.17 22.03 29.22
CA ASP A 68 -53.18 23.07 29.18
C ASP A 68 -54.28 22.70 28.19
N PRO A 69 -55.45 22.22 28.67
CA PRO A 69 -56.53 21.75 27.81
C PRO A 69 -57.11 22.85 26.92
N ASP A 70 -57.16 24.08 27.42
CA ASP A 70 -57.81 25.21 26.74
C ASP A 70 -57.06 25.63 25.47
N THR A 71 -55.73 25.47 25.48
CA THR A 71 -54.85 25.80 24.35
C THR A 71 -54.29 24.56 23.65
N ASN A 72 -54.67 23.36 24.11
CA ASN A 72 -54.15 22.07 23.70
C ASN A 72 -52.60 22.03 23.64
N SER A 73 -51.97 22.68 24.63
CA SER A 73 -50.52 22.83 24.72
C SER A 73 -49.95 22.02 25.88
N VAL A 74 -48.76 21.48 25.69
CA VAL A 74 -48.05 20.67 26.69
C VAL A 74 -46.75 21.36 27.04
N PHE A 75 -46.51 21.46 28.35
CA PHE A 75 -45.37 22.11 28.97
C PHE A 75 -44.53 21.04 29.66
N LEU A 76 -43.30 20.87 29.19
CA LEU A 76 -42.38 19.83 29.63
C LEU A 76 -41.21 20.45 30.40
N PRO A 77 -41.05 20.16 31.70
CA PRO A 77 -39.93 20.71 32.46
C PRO A 77 -38.62 20.01 32.06
N LEU A 78 -37.61 20.80 31.68
CA LEU A 78 -36.25 20.30 31.43
C LEU A 78 -35.45 20.44 32.72
N VAL A 79 -35.35 19.34 33.47
CA VAL A 79 -34.72 19.31 34.78
C VAL A 79 -33.41 18.55 34.71
N TRP A 80 -32.35 19.15 35.23
CA TRP A 80 -31.04 18.54 35.31
C TRP A 80 -30.59 18.42 36.76
N GLN A 81 -30.31 17.20 37.22
CA GLN A 81 -29.86 16.93 38.60
C GLN A 81 -30.72 17.65 39.66
N GLY A 82 -32.04 17.66 39.45
CA GLY A 82 -33.01 18.30 40.35
C GLY A 82 -33.17 19.82 40.21
N ARG A 83 -32.53 20.47 39.23
CA ARG A 83 -32.70 21.92 38.96
C ARG A 83 -33.39 22.16 37.60
N PRO A 84 -34.42 23.01 37.53
CA PRO A 84 -35.07 23.35 36.27
C PRO A 84 -34.16 24.26 35.43
N LEU A 85 -33.86 23.85 34.20
CA LEU A 85 -33.10 24.63 33.22
C LEU A 85 -34.02 25.43 32.29
N GLY A 86 -35.24 24.94 32.07
CA GLY A 86 -36.24 25.58 31.24
C GLY A 86 -37.43 24.68 30.97
N ILE A 87 -38.31 25.10 30.06
CA ILE A 87 -39.51 24.37 29.66
C ILE A 87 -39.52 24.23 28.14
N ALA A 88 -39.85 23.04 27.66
CA ALA A 88 -40.26 22.86 26.28
C ALA A 88 -41.79 22.93 26.17
N ILE A 89 -42.29 23.76 25.28
CA ILE A 89 -43.71 24.01 25.07
C ILE A 89 -44.04 23.63 23.64
N PHE A 90 -45.06 22.80 23.45
CA PHE A 90 -45.54 22.43 22.11
C PHE A 90 -47.04 22.21 22.12
N LYS A 91 -47.69 22.30 20.96
CA LYS A 91 -49.09 21.91 20.80
C LYS A 91 -49.20 20.43 20.50
N ASP A 92 -50.01 19.71 21.28
CA ASP A 92 -50.28 18.30 21.04
C ASP A 92 -51.42 18.13 20.03
N THR A 93 -51.10 18.40 18.76
CA THR A 93 -52.08 18.34 17.67
C THR A 93 -52.49 16.92 17.30
N ALA A 94 -51.73 15.91 17.73
CA ALA A 94 -51.95 14.50 17.41
C ALA A 94 -52.56 13.70 18.57
N GLY A 95 -52.83 14.33 19.73
CA GLY A 95 -53.33 13.64 20.94
C GLY A 95 -52.37 12.60 21.48
N THR A 96 -51.08 12.77 21.20
CA THR A 96 -50.01 11.81 21.49
C THR A 96 -49.53 11.90 22.94
N PHE A 97 -49.86 12.99 23.63
CA PHE A 97 -49.49 13.18 25.02
C PHE A 97 -50.43 12.42 25.96
N ASN A 98 -49.97 11.27 26.45
CA ASN A 98 -50.62 10.58 27.56
C ASN A 98 -50.03 11.06 28.90
N LYS A 99 -50.79 11.89 29.63
CA LYS A 99 -50.35 12.54 30.86
C LYS A 99 -49.86 11.54 31.92
N ASP A 100 -50.52 10.41 32.10
CA ASP A 100 -50.20 9.45 33.15
C ASP A 100 -48.91 8.67 32.86
N ILE A 101 -48.69 8.32 31.59
CA ILE A 101 -47.49 7.60 31.15
C ILE A 101 -46.27 8.53 31.16
N LEU A 102 -46.43 9.73 30.59
CA LEU A 102 -45.31 10.67 30.49
C LEU A 102 -44.96 11.28 31.85
N SER A 103 -45.90 11.54 32.75
CA SER A 103 -45.57 12.14 34.04
C SER A 103 -44.65 11.27 34.90
N SER A 104 -44.78 9.95 34.81
CA SER A 104 -43.92 9.01 35.55
C SER A 104 -42.54 8.80 34.90
N GLN A 105 -42.45 8.89 33.56
CA GLN A 105 -41.22 8.61 32.80
C GLN A 105 -40.42 9.86 32.43
N TRP A 106 -41.05 11.03 32.44
CA TRP A 106 -40.49 12.28 31.94
C TRP A 106 -39.19 12.70 32.63
N PRO A 107 -39.04 12.61 33.97
CA PRO A 107 -37.79 13.00 34.62
C PRO A 107 -36.56 12.25 34.08
N GLY A 108 -36.70 10.94 33.84
CA GLY A 108 -35.64 10.12 33.25
C GLY A 108 -35.40 10.46 31.77
N LEU A 109 -36.47 10.71 31.02
CA LEU A 109 -36.39 11.06 29.61
C LEU A 109 -35.74 12.45 29.41
N SER A 110 -36.12 13.43 30.23
CA SER A 110 -35.56 14.79 30.20
C SER A 110 -34.07 14.78 30.53
N GLN A 111 -33.66 13.96 31.51
CA GLN A 111 -32.26 13.81 31.85
C GLN A 111 -31.48 13.15 30.70
N LEU A 112 -32.02 12.10 30.07
CA LEU A 112 -31.38 11.43 28.94
C LEU A 112 -31.22 12.34 27.72
N ILE A 113 -32.22 13.17 27.41
CA ILE A 113 -32.15 14.16 26.33
C ILE A 113 -31.04 15.19 26.60
N LEU A 114 -30.94 15.67 27.84
CA LEU A 114 -29.92 16.63 28.25
C LEU A 114 -28.50 16.00 28.30
N GLU A 115 -28.37 14.75 28.75
CA GLU A 115 -27.12 13.97 28.77
C GLU A 115 -26.59 13.77 27.35
N LYS A 116 -27.44 13.34 26.42
CA LYS A 116 -27.08 13.21 25.00
C LYS A 116 -26.58 14.53 24.44
N THR A 117 -27.24 15.64 24.76
CA THR A 117 -26.87 16.96 24.26
C THR A 117 -25.52 17.45 24.81
N GLN A 118 -25.15 17.09 26.04
CA GLN A 118 -23.82 17.37 26.62
C GLN A 118 -22.71 16.49 26.02
N VAL A 119 -23.01 15.22 25.74
CA VAL A 119 -22.13 14.31 25.01
C VAL A 119 -21.79 14.88 23.62
N TYR A 120 -22.75 15.51 22.93
CA TYR A 120 -22.46 16.20 21.67
C TYR A 120 -21.53 17.43 21.79
N LYS A 121 -21.41 18.09 22.95
CA LYS A 121 -20.46 19.22 23.14
C LYS A 121 -19.04 18.72 23.45
N ALA A 122 -18.92 17.67 24.26
CA ALA A 122 -17.62 17.10 24.62
C ALA A 122 -16.96 16.31 23.47
N TYR A 123 -17.73 15.87 22.47
CA TYR A 123 -17.24 15.03 21.38
C TYR A 123 -16.76 15.79 20.13
N PHE A 124 -17.06 17.10 19.97
CA PHE A 124 -16.92 17.77 18.67
C PHE A 124 -16.07 19.05 18.67
N THR A 125 -15.39 19.42 19.76
CA THR A 125 -14.45 20.55 19.77
C THR A 125 -13.25 20.27 20.65
N ASP A 126 -12.04 20.37 20.07
CA ASP A 126 -10.81 20.62 20.83
C ASP A 126 -10.87 22.02 21.45
N ALA A 127 -10.49 22.14 22.72
CA ALA A 127 -10.65 23.33 23.54
C ALA A 127 -9.74 24.50 23.12
N GLU A 128 -8.72 24.27 22.30
CA GLU A 128 -7.80 25.33 21.85
C GLU A 128 -7.90 25.71 20.37
N SER A 129 -8.45 24.86 19.48
CA SER A 129 -8.32 25.09 18.01
C SER A 129 -9.61 25.03 17.19
N GLY A 130 -10.71 24.45 17.69
CA GLY A 130 -11.98 24.38 16.94
C GLY A 130 -11.96 23.54 15.65
N ALA A 131 -10.91 22.76 15.37
CA ALA A 131 -10.84 21.84 14.23
C ALA A 131 -11.24 20.40 14.60
N LEU A 132 -11.78 19.65 13.64
CA LEU A 132 -12.13 18.22 13.76
C LEU A 132 -10.86 17.37 13.98
N SER A 133 -10.80 16.61 15.08
CA SER A 133 -9.63 15.78 15.39
C SER A 133 -9.52 14.56 14.45
N PRO A 134 -8.30 14.14 14.06
CA PRO A 134 -8.05 12.92 13.28
C PRO A 134 -8.56 11.63 13.96
N GLU A 135 -8.74 11.66 15.28
CA GLU A 135 -9.28 10.56 16.08
C GLU A 135 -10.79 10.40 15.86
N LEU A 136 -11.52 11.50 15.64
CA LEU A 136 -12.97 11.51 15.38
C LEU A 136 -13.32 11.11 13.92
N PHE A 137 -12.39 11.35 12.99
CA PHE A 137 -12.47 10.89 11.60
C PHE A 137 -12.52 9.35 11.49
N LYS A 138 -11.75 8.67 12.34
CA LYS A 138 -11.65 7.21 12.40
C LYS A 138 -12.97 6.57 12.88
N ASP A 139 -13.54 7.06 13.97
CA ASP A 139 -14.74 6.48 14.58
C ASP A 139 -15.99 6.73 13.72
N THR A 140 -16.07 7.89 13.06
CA THR A 140 -17.17 8.24 12.15
C THR A 140 -17.17 7.38 10.88
N LEU A 141 -16.00 7.14 10.27
CA LEU A 141 -15.88 6.26 9.10
C LEU A 141 -16.25 4.80 9.46
N ILE A 142 -15.79 4.32 10.62
CA ILE A 142 -16.12 2.98 11.14
C ILE A 142 -17.62 2.84 11.38
N GLN A 143 -18.26 3.84 11.98
CA GLN A 143 -19.68 3.79 12.31
C GLN A 143 -20.57 3.88 11.05
N LEU A 144 -20.20 4.70 10.06
CA LEU A 144 -20.88 4.76 8.75
C LEU A 144 -20.75 3.43 7.99
N ILE A 145 -19.55 2.86 7.90
CA ILE A 145 -19.31 1.53 7.30
C ILE A 145 -20.14 0.46 8.02
N THR A 146 -20.17 0.48 9.36
CA THR A 146 -20.87 -0.56 10.15
C THR A 146 -22.38 -0.44 10.05
N THR A 147 -22.91 0.78 9.91
CA THR A 147 -24.36 1.03 9.87
C THR A 147 -24.96 0.71 8.50
N ASP A 148 -24.22 0.97 7.43
CA ASP A 148 -24.67 0.71 6.05
C ASP A 148 -24.59 -0.78 5.66
N LEU A 149 -23.71 -1.55 6.32
CA LEU A 149 -23.62 -3.01 6.20
C LEU A 149 -24.72 -3.77 6.94
N LYS A 150 -25.51 -3.10 7.80
CA LYS A 150 -26.71 -3.65 8.44
C LYS A 150 -27.97 -3.52 7.57
N GLY A 151 -27.81 -3.49 6.24
CA GLY A 151 -28.92 -3.61 5.29
C GLY A 151 -29.89 -4.72 5.73
N ARG A 152 -31.18 -4.42 5.68
CA ARG A 152 -32.30 -4.91 6.51
C ARG A 152 -32.55 -6.44 6.60
N ASP A 153 -31.68 -7.33 6.11
CA ASP A 153 -31.95 -8.77 5.99
C ASP A 153 -30.80 -9.73 6.37
N THR A 154 -29.67 -9.27 6.91
CA THR A 154 -28.62 -10.20 7.36
C THR A 154 -28.72 -10.47 8.85
N LYS A 155 -29.04 -11.73 9.22
CA LYS A 155 -28.90 -12.25 10.60
C LYS A 155 -27.56 -11.80 11.20
N ALA A 156 -27.63 -11.33 12.45
CA ALA A 156 -26.53 -10.80 13.24
C ALA A 156 -25.23 -11.61 13.05
N ILE A 157 -24.22 -10.95 12.47
CA ILE A 157 -22.84 -11.41 12.56
C ILE A 157 -22.38 -11.08 13.99
N SER A 158 -21.70 -12.03 14.65
CA SER A 158 -21.08 -11.83 15.97
C SER A 158 -20.28 -10.54 16.00
N GLU A 159 -20.35 -9.81 17.12
CA GLU A 159 -19.74 -8.49 17.34
C GLU A 159 -18.32 -8.39 16.77
N PRO A 160 -17.94 -7.23 16.16
CA PRO A 160 -16.55 -6.99 15.79
C PRO A 160 -15.67 -7.03 17.05
N GLU A 161 -14.63 -7.88 17.03
CA GLU A 161 -13.60 -7.91 18.07
C GLU A 161 -13.01 -6.49 18.25
N SER A 162 -12.98 -6.01 19.50
CA SER A 162 -12.60 -4.64 19.90
C SER A 162 -11.24 -4.17 19.34
N PHE A 163 -11.19 -2.91 18.91
CA PHE A 163 -10.03 -2.23 18.35
C PHE A 163 -8.95 -1.94 19.43
N PRO A 164 -7.65 -2.24 19.23
CA PRO A 164 -6.59 -1.79 20.12
C PRO A 164 -6.15 -0.34 19.84
N TYR A 165 -5.73 0.35 20.91
CA TYR A 165 -5.21 1.73 20.94
C TYR A 165 -4.11 1.99 19.89
N LEU A 166 -4.14 3.19 19.29
CA LEU A 166 -3.17 3.65 18.28
C LEU A 166 -2.55 4.98 18.75
N PRO A 167 -1.23 5.05 19.00
CA PRO A 167 -0.57 6.31 19.31
C PRO A 167 -0.34 7.13 18.02
N GLY A 168 -0.56 8.44 18.11
CA GLY A 168 -0.48 9.37 17.00
C GLY A 168 0.90 9.48 16.36
N ALA A 169 0.99 9.09 15.09
CA ALA A 169 1.78 9.71 14.01
C ALA A 169 1.62 8.85 12.74
N HIS A 170 1.34 9.49 11.60
CA HIS A 170 1.22 8.96 10.23
C HIS A 170 -0.17 8.47 9.77
N THR A 171 -0.84 9.33 8.99
CA THR A 171 -2.19 9.24 8.39
C THR A 171 -2.28 8.33 7.16
N ASN A 172 -1.43 7.31 7.01
CA ASN A 172 -1.51 6.36 5.90
C ASN A 172 -2.18 5.05 6.36
N PHE A 173 -3.27 4.65 5.70
CA PHE A 173 -3.93 3.37 5.92
C PHE A 173 -4.25 2.69 4.58
N SER A 174 -4.32 1.35 4.60
CA SER A 174 -4.72 0.57 3.43
C SER A 174 -5.97 -0.24 3.71
N ILE A 175 -6.84 -0.36 2.71
CA ILE A 175 -8.09 -1.14 2.75
C ILE A 175 -8.02 -2.21 1.66
N ILE A 176 -8.13 -3.47 2.05
CA ILE A 176 -8.22 -4.61 1.12
C ILE A 176 -9.68 -5.03 1.01
N PHE A 177 -10.23 -4.97 -0.18
CA PHE A 177 -11.46 -5.64 -0.57
C PHE A 177 -11.11 -7.00 -1.16
N ALA A 178 -11.77 -8.07 -0.72
CA ALA A 178 -11.57 -9.41 -1.24
C ALA A 178 -12.93 -10.09 -1.47
N GLU A 179 -13.15 -10.73 -2.62
CA GLU A 179 -14.41 -11.35 -2.99
C GLU A 179 -14.20 -12.76 -3.51
N ILE A 180 -15.01 -13.72 -3.05
CA ILE A 180 -14.93 -15.12 -3.50
C ILE A 180 -15.74 -15.32 -4.78
N LEU A 181 -15.05 -15.71 -5.84
CA LEU A 181 -15.61 -16.05 -7.14
C LEU A 181 -15.67 -17.58 -7.33
N PHE A 182 -16.78 -18.08 -7.87
CA PHE A 182 -16.93 -19.49 -8.27
C PHE A 182 -17.03 -19.64 -9.80
N ARG A 183 -16.22 -20.54 -10.40
CA ARG A 183 -16.28 -20.91 -11.83
C ARG A 183 -17.52 -21.78 -12.14
N HIS A 184 -17.95 -21.76 -13.40
CA HIS A 184 -19.20 -22.33 -13.89
C HIS A 184 -19.50 -23.83 -13.56
N PRO A 185 -18.56 -24.79 -13.41
CA PRO A 185 -18.97 -26.15 -13.01
C PRO A 185 -19.62 -26.20 -11.61
N LEU A 186 -19.41 -25.17 -10.78
CA LEU A 186 -20.03 -25.01 -9.46
C LEU A 186 -21.43 -24.35 -9.48
N THR A 187 -21.82 -23.71 -10.58
CA THR A 187 -23.05 -22.89 -10.67
C THR A 187 -24.27 -23.66 -11.16
N ARG A 188 -24.16 -24.99 -11.37
CA ARG A 188 -25.21 -25.85 -11.94
C ARG A 188 -26.49 -26.03 -11.10
N ARG A 189 -26.63 -25.39 -9.92
CA ARG A 189 -27.91 -25.32 -9.20
C ARG A 189 -28.37 -23.88 -9.06
N SER A 190 -29.59 -23.63 -9.49
CA SER A 190 -30.31 -22.35 -9.50
C SER A 190 -30.76 -21.91 -8.11
N ASP A 191 -29.84 -21.86 -7.14
CA ASP A 191 -30.12 -21.34 -5.81
C ASP A 191 -29.05 -20.30 -5.44
N THR A 192 -29.46 -19.03 -5.41
CA THR A 192 -28.69 -17.92 -4.83
C THR A 192 -28.34 -18.20 -3.36
N ASP A 193 -29.24 -18.86 -2.62
CA ASP A 193 -28.98 -19.28 -1.24
C ASP A 193 -27.90 -20.38 -1.12
N PHE A 194 -27.85 -21.31 -2.08
CA PHE A 194 -26.84 -22.37 -2.12
C PHE A 194 -25.42 -21.83 -2.35
N ARG A 195 -25.27 -20.73 -3.12
CA ARG A 195 -23.98 -20.04 -3.30
C ARG A 195 -23.52 -19.33 -2.02
N SER A 196 -24.47 -18.68 -1.36
CA SER A 196 -24.18 -17.91 -0.15
C SER A 196 -23.73 -18.76 1.04
N GLY A 197 -24.27 -19.98 1.18
CA GLY A 197 -23.85 -20.94 2.20
C GLY A 197 -22.39 -21.35 2.05
N ARG A 198 -21.95 -21.67 0.82
CA ARG A 198 -20.57 -22.08 0.53
C ARG A 198 -19.55 -20.94 0.64
N GLN A 199 -19.90 -19.71 0.26
CA GLN A 199 -19.03 -18.55 0.46
C GLN A 199 -18.84 -18.26 1.95
N SER A 200 -19.91 -18.34 2.75
CA SER A 200 -19.83 -18.20 4.21
C SER A 200 -18.87 -19.22 4.82
N GLU A 201 -18.96 -20.48 4.39
CA GLU A 201 -18.14 -21.58 4.88
C GLU A 201 -16.66 -21.46 4.50
N LEU A 202 -16.38 -21.01 3.28
CA LEU A 202 -15.01 -20.70 2.83
C LEU A 202 -14.42 -19.56 3.65
N TRP A 203 -15.16 -18.48 3.86
CA TRP A 203 -14.71 -17.38 4.71
C TRP A 203 -14.47 -17.83 6.15
N ALA A 204 -15.33 -18.66 6.73
CA ALA A 204 -15.13 -19.22 8.07
C ALA A 204 -13.84 -20.04 8.20
N THR A 205 -13.37 -20.67 7.11
CA THR A 205 -12.12 -21.43 7.09
C THR A 205 -10.89 -20.54 6.83
N ILE A 206 -11.05 -19.52 5.97
CA ILE A 206 -9.95 -18.68 5.50
C ILE A 206 -9.64 -17.54 6.47
N ILE A 207 -10.65 -16.96 7.12
CA ILE A 207 -10.46 -15.85 8.08
C ILE A 207 -9.47 -16.22 9.21
N PRO A 208 -9.56 -17.38 9.88
CA PRO A 208 -8.57 -17.79 10.86
C PRO A 208 -7.16 -17.94 10.27
N ALA A 209 -7.04 -18.42 9.03
CA ALA A 209 -5.76 -18.54 8.35
C ALA A 209 -5.15 -17.17 8.02
N ILE A 210 -5.98 -16.23 7.56
CA ILE A 210 -5.59 -14.81 7.38
C ILE A 210 -5.09 -14.24 8.72
N LYS A 211 -5.87 -14.37 9.80
CA LYS A 211 -5.47 -13.90 11.14
C LYS A 211 -4.13 -14.51 11.58
N ASN A 212 -3.89 -15.80 11.27
CA ASN A 212 -2.66 -16.49 11.64
C ASN A 212 -1.45 -16.07 10.80
N GLU A 213 -1.59 -15.89 9.49
CA GLU A 213 -0.52 -15.37 8.62
C GLU A 213 -0.18 -13.90 8.96
N LEU A 214 -1.16 -13.14 9.45
CA LEU A 214 -1.03 -11.73 9.83
C LEU A 214 -0.71 -11.53 11.33
N LYS A 215 -0.31 -12.58 12.04
CA LYS A 215 0.12 -12.48 13.46
C LYS A 215 1.25 -11.45 13.61
N GLY A 216 1.02 -10.45 14.46
CA GLY A 216 1.96 -9.35 14.73
C GLY A 216 1.68 -8.07 13.95
N ILE A 217 0.72 -8.08 13.01
CA ILE A 217 0.19 -6.88 12.37
C ILE A 217 -1.05 -6.46 13.16
N ALA A 218 -1.16 -5.17 13.51
CA ALA A 218 -2.35 -4.62 14.16
C ALA A 218 -3.53 -4.63 13.15
N LEU A 219 -4.23 -5.76 13.06
CA LEU A 219 -5.45 -5.89 12.29
C LEU A 219 -6.58 -5.27 13.08
N SER A 220 -7.32 -4.35 12.46
CA SER A 220 -8.28 -3.57 13.22
C SER A 220 -9.71 -3.64 12.71
N CYS A 221 -10.02 -4.44 11.67
CA CYS A 221 -11.29 -5.17 11.52
C CYS A 221 -11.42 -5.81 10.13
N LEU A 222 -12.24 -6.85 10.07
CA LEU A 222 -12.57 -7.65 8.89
C LEU A 222 -14.10 -7.62 8.72
N PHE A 223 -14.58 -6.75 7.82
CA PHE A 223 -15.99 -6.56 7.51
C PHE A 223 -16.45 -7.58 6.48
N ARG A 224 -17.68 -8.06 6.61
CA ARG A 224 -18.39 -8.82 5.58
C ARG A 224 -19.44 -7.90 4.97
N ARG A 225 -19.25 -7.48 3.71
CA ARG A 225 -20.14 -6.54 3.03
C ARG A 225 -21.45 -7.19 2.60
N ASP A 226 -21.37 -8.45 2.20
CA ASP A 226 -22.47 -9.32 1.80
C ASP A 226 -22.05 -10.79 1.96
N LYS A 227 -22.86 -11.74 1.48
CA LYS A 227 -22.52 -13.17 1.59
C LYS A 227 -21.22 -13.57 0.84
N SER A 228 -20.71 -12.75 -0.09
CA SER A 228 -19.59 -13.02 -1.01
C SER A 228 -18.30 -12.21 -0.77
N THR A 229 -18.41 -11.01 -0.18
CA THR A 229 -17.36 -9.98 -0.17
C THR A 229 -16.88 -9.67 1.25
N LEU A 230 -15.57 -9.60 1.39
CA LEU A 230 -14.82 -9.24 2.58
C LEU A 230 -14.10 -7.90 2.38
N ALA A 231 -14.07 -7.04 3.40
CA ALA A 231 -13.22 -5.86 3.43
C ALA A 231 -12.37 -5.84 4.71
N LEU A 232 -11.06 -5.76 4.57
CA LEU A 232 -10.08 -5.69 5.65
C LEU A 232 -9.47 -4.29 5.70
N ILE A 233 -9.61 -3.60 6.83
CA ILE A 233 -8.97 -2.29 7.05
C ILE A 233 -7.70 -2.49 7.87
N MET A 234 -6.59 -1.95 7.38
CA MET A 234 -5.27 -2.07 7.99
C MET A 234 -4.69 -0.67 8.25
N PRO A 235 -4.78 -0.18 9.50
CA PRO A 235 -4.17 1.08 9.89
C PRO A 235 -2.64 0.96 9.87
N PHE A 236 -1.94 2.04 9.53
CA PHE A 236 -0.45 2.09 9.41
C PHE A 236 0.15 1.12 8.39
N CYS A 237 -0.67 0.68 7.44
CA CYS A 237 -0.23 -0.19 6.35
C CYS A 237 0.03 0.68 5.12
N ASP A 238 1.31 0.91 4.84
CA ASP A 238 1.75 1.48 3.57
C ASP A 238 1.35 0.58 2.39
N GLU A 239 1.42 1.13 1.18
CA GLU A 239 1.01 0.42 -0.03
C GLU A 239 1.79 -0.89 -0.21
N GLU A 240 3.10 -0.93 0.07
CA GLU A 240 3.92 -2.12 -0.09
C GLU A 240 3.49 -3.25 0.86
N LYS A 241 3.26 -2.95 2.13
CA LYS A 241 2.72 -3.91 3.11
C LYS A 241 1.31 -4.35 2.71
N GLY A 242 0.46 -3.42 2.26
CA GLY A 242 -0.88 -3.72 1.79
C GLY A 242 -0.87 -4.72 0.63
N ARG A 243 0.03 -4.52 -0.33
CA ARG A 243 0.24 -5.42 -1.47
C ARG A 243 0.69 -6.81 -1.04
N ASN A 244 1.65 -6.90 -0.12
CA ASN A 244 2.14 -8.18 0.40
C ASN A 244 1.05 -8.97 1.14
N ILE A 245 0.17 -8.28 1.86
CA ILE A 245 -0.95 -8.90 2.57
C ILE A 245 -2.02 -9.38 1.58
N SER A 246 -2.37 -8.58 0.58
CA SER A 246 -3.26 -8.99 -0.51
C SER A 246 -2.76 -10.24 -1.22
N LEU A 247 -1.44 -10.33 -1.46
CA LEU A 247 -0.77 -11.51 -2.02
C LEU A 247 -0.87 -12.74 -1.11
N ALA A 248 -0.62 -12.58 0.19
CA ALA A 248 -0.75 -13.66 1.15
C ALA A 248 -2.19 -14.18 1.21
N ILE A 249 -3.19 -13.29 1.20
CA ILE A 249 -4.60 -13.66 1.12
C ILE A 249 -4.87 -14.45 -0.16
N PHE A 250 -4.42 -13.96 -1.32
CA PHE A 250 -4.55 -14.68 -2.59
C PHE A 250 -3.93 -16.09 -2.55
N GLU A 251 -2.75 -16.25 -1.95
CA GLU A 251 -2.12 -17.56 -1.79
C GLU A 251 -2.93 -18.52 -0.90
N LEU A 252 -3.56 -18.01 0.16
CA LEU A 252 -4.41 -18.81 1.04
C LEU A 252 -5.56 -19.45 0.25
N PHE A 253 -6.19 -18.68 -0.65
CA PHE A 253 -7.23 -19.20 -1.56
C PHE A 253 -6.72 -20.29 -2.52
N ASN A 254 -5.42 -20.29 -2.84
CA ASN A 254 -4.80 -21.28 -3.72
C ASN A 254 -4.29 -22.54 -2.98
N LYS A 255 -4.30 -22.58 -1.64
CA LYS A 255 -3.80 -23.72 -0.85
C LYS A 255 -4.96 -24.70 -0.50
N ARG A 256 -4.83 -25.97 -0.93
CA ARG A 256 -5.86 -27.03 -0.73
C ARG A 256 -6.33 -27.17 0.71
N ARG A 257 -5.42 -27.01 1.68
CA ARG A 257 -5.70 -27.19 3.12
C ARG A 257 -6.71 -26.19 3.69
N PHE A 258 -6.97 -25.07 3.01
CA PHE A 258 -7.90 -24.03 3.45
C PHE A 258 -9.24 -24.07 2.73
N ILE A 259 -9.50 -25.12 1.94
CA ILE A 259 -10.77 -25.36 1.28
C ILE A 259 -11.48 -26.49 2.03
N PRO A 260 -12.74 -26.31 2.47
CA PRO A 260 -13.49 -27.36 3.15
C PRO A 260 -13.49 -28.69 2.36
N PRO A 261 -13.37 -29.86 3.00
CA PRO A 261 -13.15 -31.15 2.33
C PRO A 261 -14.13 -31.46 1.18
N HIS A 262 -15.42 -31.17 1.35
CA HIS A 262 -16.46 -31.35 0.33
C HIS A 262 -16.38 -30.36 -0.84
N LEU A 263 -15.60 -29.28 -0.68
CA LEU A 263 -15.32 -28.28 -1.70
C LEU A 263 -13.96 -28.46 -2.39
N VAL A 264 -13.07 -29.31 -1.87
CA VAL A 264 -11.72 -29.53 -2.43
C VAL A 264 -11.76 -29.97 -3.89
N ARG A 265 -12.74 -30.79 -4.27
CA ARG A 265 -12.97 -31.22 -5.67
C ARG A 265 -13.30 -30.08 -6.63
N PHE A 266 -13.66 -28.92 -6.11
CA PHE A 266 -13.98 -27.73 -6.89
C PHE A 266 -12.94 -26.62 -6.74
N LYS A 267 -11.79 -26.91 -6.13
CA LYS A 267 -10.72 -25.93 -5.85
C LYS A 267 -10.37 -25.09 -7.05
N ASP A 268 -10.20 -25.70 -8.21
CA ASP A 268 -9.77 -25.01 -9.43
C ASP A 268 -10.86 -24.04 -9.94
N GLY A 269 -12.10 -24.22 -9.45
CA GLY A 269 -13.21 -23.31 -9.63
C GLY A 269 -13.41 -22.27 -8.53
N ILE A 270 -12.60 -22.22 -7.47
CA ILE A 270 -12.69 -21.19 -6.42
C ILE A 270 -11.57 -20.18 -6.65
N LYS A 271 -11.92 -18.91 -6.85
CA LYS A 271 -10.99 -17.79 -7.04
C LYS A 271 -11.32 -16.67 -6.06
N ALA A 272 -10.36 -15.79 -5.78
CA ALA A 272 -10.60 -14.60 -4.97
C ALA A 272 -10.14 -13.36 -5.74
N ALA A 273 -11.04 -12.42 -5.98
CA ALA A 273 -10.70 -11.10 -6.48
C ALA A 273 -10.36 -10.17 -5.33
N ILE A 274 -9.24 -9.47 -5.42
CA ILE A 274 -8.72 -8.65 -4.33
C ILE A 274 -8.37 -7.26 -4.86
N GLY A 275 -9.08 -6.24 -4.37
CA GLY A 275 -8.76 -4.82 -4.59
C GLY A 275 -8.07 -4.23 -3.36
N LEU A 276 -6.97 -3.49 -3.53
CA LEU A 276 -6.30 -2.73 -2.48
C LEU A 276 -6.46 -1.24 -2.73
N LEU A 277 -6.96 -0.52 -1.75
CA LEU A 277 -6.90 0.93 -1.68
C LEU A 277 -5.87 1.37 -0.65
N THR A 278 -5.16 2.46 -0.91
CA THR A 278 -4.28 3.11 0.05
C THR A 278 -4.65 4.58 0.13
N TYR A 279 -4.76 5.12 1.34
CA TYR A 279 -5.00 6.53 1.60
C TYR A 279 -3.67 7.29 1.79
N PRO A 280 -3.53 8.54 1.29
CA PRO A 280 -4.53 9.30 0.53
C PRO A 280 -4.83 8.64 -0.83
N ILE A 281 -6.12 8.57 -1.18
CA ILE A 281 -6.53 8.05 -2.49
C ILE A 281 -6.07 9.09 -3.51
N ASN A 282 -5.28 8.66 -4.49
CA ASN A 282 -4.77 9.52 -5.54
C ASN A 282 -5.92 9.89 -6.49
N THR A 283 -6.70 10.91 -6.13
CA THR A 283 -7.72 11.53 -6.97
C THR A 283 -7.18 12.87 -7.48
N ASN A 284 -7.52 13.25 -8.71
CA ASN A 284 -7.22 14.58 -9.24
C ASN A 284 -7.84 15.71 -8.40
N GLU A 285 -8.79 15.38 -7.53
CA GLU A 285 -9.36 16.23 -6.50
C GLU A 285 -8.65 15.99 -5.16
N GLY A 286 -8.13 17.05 -4.52
CA GLY A 286 -7.40 16.96 -3.26
C GLY A 286 -8.21 16.25 -2.16
N CYS A 287 -7.82 15.02 -1.82
CA CYS A 287 -8.47 14.16 -0.82
C CYS A 287 -8.18 14.55 0.65
N GLN A 288 -7.41 15.62 0.89
CA GLN A 288 -6.91 15.95 2.23
C GLN A 288 -7.98 16.57 3.14
N ASP A 289 -9.08 17.09 2.59
CA ASP A 289 -10.11 17.84 3.35
C ASP A 289 -11.56 17.34 3.12
N LEU A 290 -11.76 16.10 2.69
CA LEU A 290 -13.12 15.57 2.48
C LEU A 290 -13.83 15.26 3.82
N PRO A 291 -15.11 15.64 3.98
CA PRO A 291 -15.89 15.24 5.16
C PRO A 291 -16.06 13.70 5.21
N PRO A 292 -16.18 13.08 6.40
CA PRO A 292 -16.15 11.62 6.58
C PRO A 292 -17.13 10.84 5.70
N GLU A 293 -18.34 11.37 5.49
CA GLU A 293 -19.37 10.75 4.64
C GLU A 293 -18.93 10.69 3.17
N LYS A 294 -18.41 11.79 2.62
CA LYS A 294 -17.91 11.84 1.23
C LYS A 294 -16.67 10.96 1.02
N LEU A 295 -15.81 10.88 2.04
CA LEU A 295 -14.65 9.99 1.97
C LEU A 295 -15.06 8.51 2.02
N TYR A 296 -16.07 8.15 2.83
CA TYR A 296 -16.63 6.80 2.83
C TYR A 296 -17.19 6.43 1.45
N ASP A 297 -18.01 7.30 0.87
CA ASP A 297 -18.58 7.08 -0.47
C ASP A 297 -17.47 6.90 -1.51
N LEU A 298 -16.41 7.71 -1.43
CA LEU A 298 -15.25 7.61 -2.30
C LEU A 298 -14.50 6.27 -2.12
N ILE A 299 -14.21 5.87 -0.88
CA ILE A 299 -13.57 4.57 -0.56
C ILE A 299 -14.43 3.41 -1.07
N ALA A 300 -15.74 3.46 -0.84
CA ALA A 300 -16.67 2.41 -1.25
C ALA A 300 -16.81 2.33 -2.78
N ALA A 301 -16.81 3.48 -3.48
CA ALA A 301 -16.81 3.55 -4.94
C ALA A 301 -15.50 3.01 -5.53
N LYS A 302 -14.35 3.52 -5.07
CA LYS A 302 -13.04 3.08 -5.54
C LYS A 302 -12.74 1.63 -5.19
N GLY A 303 -13.27 1.12 -4.08
CA GLY A 303 -13.15 -0.29 -3.70
C GLY A 303 -13.92 -1.21 -4.64
N LYS A 304 -15.11 -0.78 -5.09
CA LYS A 304 -15.87 -1.50 -6.14
C LYS A 304 -15.13 -1.47 -7.47
N GLU A 305 -14.56 -0.33 -7.85
CA GLU A 305 -13.75 -0.23 -9.07
C GLU A 305 -12.54 -1.18 -9.02
N ALA A 306 -11.79 -1.17 -7.91
CA ALA A 306 -10.67 -2.07 -7.69
C ALA A 306 -11.08 -3.55 -7.78
N LEU A 307 -12.20 -3.93 -7.13
CA LEU A 307 -12.73 -5.29 -7.23
C LEU A 307 -13.16 -5.65 -8.65
N ALA A 308 -13.83 -4.76 -9.38
CA ALA A 308 -14.24 -5.02 -10.76
C ALA A 308 -13.02 -5.22 -11.67
N VAL A 309 -11.96 -4.42 -11.51
CA VAL A 309 -10.69 -4.61 -12.21
C VAL A 309 -10.06 -5.94 -11.81
N ALA A 310 -9.98 -6.26 -10.52
CA ALA A 310 -9.46 -7.53 -10.03
C ALA A 310 -10.23 -8.73 -10.59
N GLN A 311 -11.57 -8.71 -10.57
CA GLN A 311 -12.43 -9.75 -11.13
C GLN A 311 -12.18 -9.99 -12.62
N SER A 312 -11.87 -8.92 -13.37
CA SER A 312 -11.53 -9.06 -14.79
C SER A 312 -10.24 -9.86 -14.99
N ARG A 313 -9.27 -9.81 -14.07
CA ARG A 313 -7.91 -10.36 -14.24
C ARG A 313 -7.77 -11.89 -14.05
N PHE A 314 -8.86 -12.68 -14.16
CA PHE A 314 -9.01 -14.15 -14.00
C PHE A 314 -7.85 -14.99 -13.39
N ASP A 315 -6.66 -15.03 -14.02
CA ASP A 315 -5.48 -15.75 -13.55
C ASP A 315 -4.84 -15.16 -12.29
N TYR A 316 -4.89 -13.83 -12.17
CA TYR A 316 -4.30 -13.08 -11.08
C TYR A 316 -5.22 -11.89 -10.72
N PRO A 317 -6.29 -12.15 -9.94
CA PRO A 317 -7.36 -11.22 -9.74
C PRO A 317 -7.03 -10.28 -8.57
N LEU A 318 -5.99 -9.46 -8.77
CA LEU A 318 -5.49 -8.46 -7.84
C LEU A 318 -5.47 -7.10 -8.53
N CYS A 319 -5.93 -6.05 -7.85
CA CYS A 319 -5.89 -4.67 -8.31
C CYS A 319 -5.44 -3.75 -7.17
N PHE A 320 -4.52 -2.83 -7.42
CA PHE A 320 -3.99 -1.87 -6.45
C PHE A 320 -4.44 -0.44 -6.78
N SER A 321 -4.45 0.45 -5.78
CA SER A 321 -5.03 1.80 -5.86
C SER A 321 -4.59 2.63 -7.06
N ARG A 322 -3.30 2.59 -7.41
CA ARG A 322 -2.74 3.31 -8.56
C ARG A 322 -3.24 2.78 -9.91
N GLU A 323 -3.70 1.53 -9.95
CA GLU A 323 -4.25 0.90 -11.15
C GLU A 323 -5.72 1.25 -11.37
N ILE A 324 -6.30 2.13 -10.55
CA ILE A 324 -7.69 2.61 -10.67
C ILE A 324 -7.75 3.93 -11.46
N GLU A 325 -6.60 4.52 -11.80
CA GLU A 325 -6.55 5.74 -12.62
C GLU A 325 -7.20 5.52 -13.99
N GLU A 326 -8.04 6.45 -14.45
CA GLU A 326 -8.93 6.24 -15.60
C GLU A 326 -8.19 6.15 -16.95
N THR A 327 -7.67 4.96 -17.27
CA THR A 327 -7.25 4.65 -18.65
C THR A 327 -8.38 3.92 -19.39
N LEU A 328 -8.50 4.18 -20.70
CA LEU A 328 -9.46 3.46 -21.55
C LEU A 328 -9.26 1.94 -21.46
N SER A 329 -8.00 1.49 -21.34
CA SER A 329 -7.63 0.09 -21.15
C SER A 329 -8.23 -0.53 -19.88
N LEU A 330 -8.32 0.23 -18.78
CA LEU A 330 -8.96 -0.22 -17.54
C LEU A 330 -10.49 -0.24 -17.66
N LYS A 331 -11.09 0.74 -18.35
CA LYS A 331 -12.54 0.76 -18.62
C LYS A 331 -12.97 -0.46 -19.45
N ILE A 332 -12.16 -0.87 -20.42
CA ILE A 332 -12.37 -2.10 -21.20
C ILE A 332 -12.31 -3.32 -20.28
N ALA A 333 -11.20 -3.52 -19.55
CA ALA A 333 -11.01 -4.66 -18.65
C ALA A 333 -12.16 -4.80 -17.64
N ALA A 334 -12.56 -3.70 -16.99
CA ALA A 334 -13.64 -3.67 -16.02
C ALA A 334 -15.00 -4.08 -16.61
N ASN A 335 -15.26 -3.88 -17.91
CA ASN A 335 -16.53 -4.24 -18.55
C ASN A 335 -16.55 -5.64 -19.19
N ILE A 336 -15.41 -6.36 -19.25
CA ILE A 336 -15.34 -7.69 -19.87
C ILE A 336 -16.33 -8.68 -19.23
N HIS A 337 -16.52 -8.64 -17.91
CA HIS A 337 -17.44 -9.54 -17.21
C HIS A 337 -18.88 -9.44 -17.76
N ARG A 338 -19.36 -8.23 -18.09
CA ARG A 338 -20.69 -8.00 -18.68
C ARG A 338 -20.81 -8.61 -20.07
N VAL A 339 -19.73 -8.56 -20.85
CA VAL A 339 -19.66 -9.18 -22.17
C VAL A 339 -19.66 -10.71 -22.05
N VAL A 340 -18.88 -11.26 -21.11
CA VAL A 340 -18.85 -12.69 -20.81
C VAL A 340 -20.24 -13.23 -20.49
N ASP A 341 -21.04 -12.52 -19.69
CA ASP A 341 -22.42 -12.94 -19.38
C ASP A 341 -23.33 -13.04 -20.62
N LYS A 342 -23.16 -12.13 -21.59
CA LYS A 342 -23.86 -12.20 -22.87
C LYS A 342 -23.36 -13.36 -23.74
N LEU A 343 -22.04 -13.60 -23.75
CA LEU A 343 -21.40 -14.67 -24.53
C LEU A 343 -21.73 -16.07 -24.02
N ARG A 344 -21.94 -16.25 -22.71
CA ARG A 344 -22.28 -17.54 -22.08
C ARG A 344 -23.43 -18.28 -22.78
N ARG A 345 -24.45 -17.54 -23.24
CA ARG A 345 -25.59 -18.12 -23.95
C ARG A 345 -25.23 -18.54 -25.38
N LYS A 346 -24.37 -17.76 -26.05
CA LYS A 346 -23.96 -17.95 -27.45
C LYS A 346 -22.98 -19.12 -27.59
N TRP A 347 -21.92 -19.17 -26.79
CA TRP A 347 -20.87 -20.18 -26.93
C TRP A 347 -21.12 -21.49 -26.20
N LYS A 348 -22.30 -21.68 -25.57
CA LYS A 348 -22.58 -22.85 -24.72
C LYS A 348 -22.38 -24.17 -25.46
N LYS A 349 -22.79 -24.22 -26.74
CA LYS A 349 -22.68 -25.41 -27.61
C LYS A 349 -21.51 -25.34 -28.60
N THR A 350 -20.86 -24.19 -28.71
CA THR A 350 -19.77 -23.97 -29.67
C THR A 350 -18.50 -24.68 -29.20
N ARG A 351 -17.83 -25.44 -30.08
CA ARG A 351 -16.62 -26.20 -29.73
C ARG A 351 -15.34 -25.42 -29.98
N LYS A 352 -15.35 -24.56 -31.00
CA LYS A 352 -14.24 -23.65 -31.34
C LYS A 352 -14.81 -22.29 -31.73
N PHE A 353 -14.14 -21.22 -31.38
CA PHE A 353 -14.55 -19.87 -31.79
C PHE A 353 -13.37 -18.92 -31.73
N SER A 354 -13.50 -17.78 -32.40
CA SER A 354 -12.60 -16.64 -32.28
C SER A 354 -13.35 -15.42 -31.75
N LEU A 355 -12.63 -14.59 -31.02
CA LEU A 355 -13.07 -13.30 -30.51
C LEU A 355 -12.10 -12.24 -31.00
N ILE A 356 -12.66 -11.15 -31.52
CA ILE A 356 -11.90 -9.94 -31.83
C ILE A 356 -12.39 -8.85 -30.89
N LEU A 357 -11.49 -8.27 -30.09
CA LEU A 357 -11.76 -7.06 -29.33
C LEU A 357 -11.19 -5.87 -30.09
N ALA A 358 -12.06 -4.98 -30.56
CA ALA A 358 -11.68 -3.77 -31.26
C ALA A 358 -11.79 -2.55 -30.35
N ARG A 359 -10.84 -1.61 -30.48
CA ARG A 359 -10.81 -0.30 -29.83
C ARG A 359 -10.57 0.76 -30.91
N CYS A 360 -11.41 1.80 -30.94
CA CYS A 360 -11.20 2.94 -31.83
C CYS A 360 -10.03 3.79 -31.35
N ASP A 361 -9.16 4.20 -32.28
CA ASP A 361 -8.08 5.15 -32.02
C ASP A 361 -8.69 6.58 -32.08
N ALA A 362 -8.65 7.37 -30.99
CA ALA A 362 -9.23 8.73 -30.97
C ALA A 362 -8.49 9.68 -31.96
N GLN A 363 -9.07 10.69 -32.63
CA GLN A 363 -10.32 11.44 -32.51
C GLN A 363 -11.04 11.60 -33.87
N ASN A 364 -12.39 11.58 -33.85
CA ASN A 364 -13.22 12.69 -34.31
C ASN A 364 -14.68 12.47 -33.90
N GLY A 365 -15.23 13.46 -33.17
CA GLY A 365 -16.67 13.70 -33.08
C GLY A 365 -17.47 12.82 -32.10
N SER A 366 -18.29 13.50 -31.31
CA SER A 366 -19.39 12.97 -30.49
C SER A 366 -20.53 12.41 -31.36
N GLU A 367 -20.22 11.50 -32.29
CA GLU A 367 -21.26 10.74 -32.97
C GLU A 367 -21.76 9.61 -32.08
N ASP A 368 -23.07 9.38 -32.14
CA ASP A 368 -23.75 8.30 -31.42
C ASP A 368 -23.09 6.94 -31.74
N TYR A 369 -22.59 6.28 -30.71
CA TYR A 369 -21.87 5.02 -30.81
C TYR A 369 -22.81 3.86 -31.25
N GLY A 370 -24.12 4.00 -31.07
CA GLY A 370 -25.12 3.02 -31.50
C GLY A 370 -25.18 2.81 -33.01
N PRO A 371 -25.42 3.86 -33.83
CA PRO A 371 -25.40 3.78 -35.29
C PRO A 371 -24.10 3.22 -35.88
N PHE A 372 -22.95 3.56 -35.29
CA PHE A 372 -21.64 3.03 -35.68
C PHE A 372 -21.58 1.51 -35.57
N LEU A 373 -21.97 0.94 -34.43
CA LEU A 373 -22.01 -0.51 -34.24
C LEU A 373 -23.07 -1.18 -35.12
N GLY A 374 -24.17 -0.48 -35.44
CA GLY A 374 -25.20 -0.95 -36.37
C GLY A 374 -24.65 -1.19 -37.78
N LYS A 375 -23.82 -0.28 -38.31
CA LYS A 375 -23.13 -0.45 -39.60
C LYS A 375 -22.23 -1.68 -39.61
N ILE A 376 -21.41 -1.84 -38.57
CA ILE A 376 -20.49 -2.99 -38.44
C ILE A 376 -21.28 -4.30 -38.40
N ASN A 377 -22.39 -4.33 -37.67
CA ASN A 377 -23.23 -5.53 -37.57
C ASN A 377 -23.82 -5.97 -38.92
N PHE A 378 -24.00 -5.07 -39.88
CA PHE A 378 -24.46 -5.41 -41.24
C PHE A 378 -23.40 -6.14 -42.08
N TRP A 379 -22.11 -5.95 -41.77
CA TRP A 379 -21.01 -6.62 -42.48
C TRP A 379 -20.71 -8.02 -41.94
N LEU A 380 -21.26 -8.36 -40.77
CA LEU A 380 -21.04 -9.66 -40.14
C LEU A 380 -21.88 -10.76 -40.81
N SER A 381 -21.28 -11.94 -40.96
CA SER A 381 -21.97 -13.10 -41.53
C SER A 381 -22.98 -13.71 -40.55
N SER A 382 -23.90 -14.54 -41.05
CA SER A 382 -24.88 -15.25 -40.23
C SER A 382 -24.21 -16.02 -39.09
N GLY A 383 -24.66 -15.80 -37.85
CA GLY A 383 -24.12 -16.42 -36.64
C GLY A 383 -23.03 -15.61 -35.93
N GLN A 384 -22.38 -14.67 -36.61
CA GLN A 384 -21.46 -13.73 -35.98
C GLN A 384 -22.24 -12.64 -35.23
N SER A 385 -21.62 -12.01 -34.23
CA SER A 385 -22.30 -10.93 -33.51
C SER A 385 -21.36 -9.93 -32.87
N ILE A 386 -21.76 -8.67 -32.89
CA ILE A 386 -21.10 -7.59 -32.16
C ILE A 386 -21.63 -7.46 -30.73
N LEU A 387 -20.74 -7.16 -29.80
CA LEU A 387 -21.02 -7.02 -28.38
C LEU A 387 -20.31 -5.76 -27.86
N PRO A 388 -21.04 -4.67 -27.59
CA PRO A 388 -20.45 -3.44 -27.05
C PRO A 388 -19.76 -3.71 -25.70
N CYS A 389 -18.58 -3.13 -25.49
CA CYS A 389 -17.83 -3.23 -24.24
C CYS A 389 -17.76 -1.88 -23.51
N THR A 390 -17.26 -0.82 -24.16
CA THR A 390 -17.26 0.57 -23.68
C THR A 390 -17.66 1.52 -24.81
N GLU A 391 -17.79 2.82 -24.51
CA GLU A 391 -17.74 3.86 -25.55
C GLU A 391 -16.37 3.74 -26.25
N GLY A 392 -16.38 3.39 -27.54
CA GLY A 392 -15.17 3.18 -28.34
C GLY A 392 -14.54 1.78 -28.33
N SER A 393 -15.13 0.78 -27.66
CA SER A 393 -14.69 -0.62 -27.81
C SER A 393 -15.83 -1.64 -27.92
N PHE A 394 -15.58 -2.73 -28.65
CA PHE A 394 -16.55 -3.80 -28.87
C PHE A 394 -15.88 -5.14 -29.17
N PHE A 395 -16.56 -6.23 -28.82
CA PHE A 395 -16.18 -7.57 -29.22
C PHE A 395 -16.94 -8.00 -30.48
N VAL A 396 -16.28 -8.76 -31.35
CA VAL A 396 -16.88 -9.52 -32.44
C VAL A 396 -16.72 -11.00 -32.13
N TYR A 397 -17.85 -11.70 -31.99
CA TYR A 397 -17.89 -13.14 -31.78
C TYR A 397 -18.01 -13.87 -33.10
N LEU A 398 -17.06 -14.77 -33.36
CA LEU A 398 -16.92 -15.55 -34.58
C LEU A 398 -17.02 -17.05 -34.25
N PRO A 399 -18.24 -17.64 -34.25
CA PRO A 399 -18.42 -19.06 -33.93
C PRO A 399 -17.84 -19.95 -35.03
N ASP A 400 -17.16 -21.02 -34.62
CA ASP A 400 -16.61 -22.05 -35.52
C ASP A 400 -15.54 -21.60 -36.54
N ILE A 401 -15.09 -20.34 -36.43
CA ILE A 401 -14.03 -19.72 -37.25
C ILE A 401 -12.64 -20.01 -36.65
N SER A 402 -11.66 -20.31 -37.51
CA SER A 402 -10.26 -20.52 -37.10
C SER A 402 -9.53 -19.21 -36.75
N PRO A 403 -8.37 -19.24 -36.07
CA PRO A 403 -7.60 -18.02 -35.81
C PRO A 403 -7.18 -17.28 -37.10
N GLU A 404 -6.79 -18.02 -38.14
CA GLU A 404 -6.34 -17.49 -39.43
C GLU A 404 -7.49 -16.80 -40.19
N GLU A 405 -8.66 -17.45 -40.25
CA GLU A 405 -9.87 -16.88 -40.85
C GLU A 405 -10.38 -15.67 -40.06
N ALA A 406 -10.27 -15.72 -38.73
CA ALA A 406 -10.62 -14.60 -37.88
C ALA A 406 -9.68 -13.40 -38.09
N LEU A 407 -8.39 -13.64 -38.35
CA LEU A 407 -7.45 -12.58 -38.70
C LEU A 407 -7.85 -11.89 -40.01
N LEU A 408 -8.19 -12.67 -41.04
CA LEU A 408 -8.69 -12.12 -42.31
C LEU A 408 -10.01 -11.34 -42.11
N THR A 409 -10.92 -11.88 -41.29
CA THR A 409 -12.17 -11.19 -40.93
C THR A 409 -11.88 -9.86 -40.24
N GLY A 410 -10.94 -9.84 -39.30
CA GLY A 410 -10.51 -8.63 -38.61
C GLY A 410 -9.86 -7.60 -39.53
N GLN A 411 -9.01 -8.04 -40.47
CA GLN A 411 -8.40 -7.18 -41.49
C GLN A 411 -9.46 -6.55 -42.40
N ASN A 412 -10.43 -7.35 -42.87
CA ASN A 412 -11.53 -6.86 -43.69
C ASN A 412 -12.39 -5.85 -42.94
N LEU A 413 -12.75 -6.15 -41.69
CA LEU A 413 -13.51 -5.23 -40.84
C LEU A 413 -12.75 -3.92 -40.61
N LYS A 414 -11.45 -3.99 -40.36
CA LYS A 414 -10.60 -2.81 -40.18
C LYS A 414 -10.62 -1.92 -41.42
N SER A 415 -10.41 -2.48 -42.61
CA SER A 415 -10.48 -1.75 -43.88
C SER A 415 -11.86 -1.14 -44.12
N GLN A 416 -12.94 -1.89 -43.87
CA GLN A 416 -14.31 -1.40 -44.02
C GLN A 416 -14.64 -0.27 -43.03
N ILE A 417 -14.20 -0.35 -41.78
CA ILE A 417 -14.37 0.71 -40.78
C ILE A 417 -13.64 1.98 -41.22
N LYS A 418 -12.43 1.84 -41.76
CA LYS A 418 -11.65 2.96 -42.29
C LYS A 418 -12.32 3.63 -43.48
N GLU A 419 -12.79 2.86 -44.45
CA GLU A 419 -13.44 3.36 -45.67
C GLU A 419 -14.83 3.96 -45.41
N ALA A 420 -15.68 3.25 -44.66
CA ALA A 420 -17.09 3.63 -44.51
C ALA A 420 -17.36 4.56 -43.31
N CYS A 421 -16.45 4.61 -42.33
CA CYS A 421 -16.61 5.42 -41.11
C CYS A 421 -15.48 6.43 -40.90
N GLY A 422 -14.40 6.41 -41.69
CA GLY A 422 -13.27 7.33 -41.53
C GLY A 422 -12.50 7.13 -40.21
N ARG A 423 -12.60 5.94 -39.60
CA ARG A 423 -12.00 5.62 -38.29
C ARG A 423 -10.98 4.51 -38.41
N THR A 424 -9.90 4.57 -37.64
CA THR A 424 -9.01 3.44 -37.45
C THR A 424 -9.33 2.72 -36.15
N VAL A 425 -9.02 1.43 -36.12
CA VAL A 425 -9.26 0.58 -34.96
C VAL A 425 -8.04 -0.31 -34.72
N ALA A 426 -7.65 -0.39 -33.46
CA ALA A 426 -6.77 -1.43 -32.95
C ALA A 426 -7.59 -2.67 -32.59
N MET A 427 -7.11 -3.86 -32.91
CA MET A 427 -7.83 -5.12 -32.71
C MET A 427 -6.95 -6.20 -32.06
N GLY A 428 -7.44 -6.79 -30.98
CA GLY A 428 -6.86 -7.97 -30.36
C GLY A 428 -7.69 -9.22 -30.65
N LEU A 429 -7.07 -10.25 -31.22
CA LEU A 429 -7.72 -11.51 -31.57
C LEU A 429 -7.31 -12.63 -30.61
N ALA A 430 -8.28 -13.42 -30.13
CA ALA A 430 -8.02 -14.65 -29.41
C ALA A 430 -9.04 -15.74 -29.76
N SER A 431 -8.62 -17.01 -29.65
CA SER A 431 -9.44 -18.14 -30.05
C SER A 431 -9.57 -19.18 -28.94
N TYR A 432 -10.56 -20.06 -29.09
CA TYR A 432 -10.80 -21.22 -28.26
C TYR A 432 -10.81 -22.49 -29.11
N PRO A 433 -10.18 -23.59 -28.67
CA PRO A 433 -9.32 -23.70 -27.48
C PRO A 433 -7.89 -23.17 -27.74
N VAL A 434 -7.26 -22.58 -26.71
CA VAL A 434 -5.83 -22.22 -26.68
C VAL A 434 -5.32 -22.52 -25.26
N LEU A 435 -4.21 -23.27 -25.14
CA LEU A 435 -3.71 -23.79 -23.86
C LEU A 435 -4.82 -24.48 -23.02
N ASP A 436 -4.78 -24.33 -21.71
CA ASP A 436 -5.76 -24.78 -20.73
C ASP A 436 -6.80 -23.69 -20.37
N TYR A 437 -6.94 -22.66 -21.21
CA TYR A 437 -7.88 -21.57 -20.98
C TYR A 437 -9.34 -22.02 -21.16
N GLU A 438 -10.19 -21.62 -20.22
CA GLU A 438 -11.64 -21.74 -20.32
C GLU A 438 -12.21 -20.71 -21.30
N LYS A 439 -13.43 -20.94 -21.80
CA LYS A 439 -14.08 -20.06 -22.78
C LYS A 439 -14.18 -18.61 -22.29
N GLU A 440 -14.48 -18.41 -21.01
CA GLU A 440 -14.58 -17.10 -20.40
C GLU A 440 -13.26 -16.32 -20.46
N GLU A 441 -12.13 -17.01 -20.33
CA GLU A 441 -10.78 -16.41 -20.28
C GLU A 441 -10.31 -15.94 -21.67
N VAL A 442 -10.95 -16.40 -22.75
CA VAL A 442 -10.64 -15.99 -24.13
C VAL A 442 -10.93 -14.51 -24.35
N THR A 443 -11.91 -13.94 -23.63
CA THR A 443 -12.17 -12.49 -23.67
C THR A 443 -11.00 -11.69 -23.12
N LEU A 444 -10.31 -12.22 -22.11
CA LEU A 444 -9.09 -11.63 -21.55
C LEU A 444 -7.88 -11.83 -22.45
N ASN A 445 -7.78 -12.98 -23.11
CA ASN A 445 -6.73 -13.21 -24.10
C ASN A 445 -6.87 -12.23 -25.29
N ALA A 446 -8.10 -11.94 -25.73
CA ALA A 446 -8.36 -10.92 -26.75
C ALA A 446 -7.96 -9.51 -26.25
N TYR A 447 -8.17 -9.22 -24.96
CA TYR A 447 -7.68 -7.99 -24.34
C TYR A 447 -6.14 -7.92 -24.28
N LYS A 448 -5.46 -9.00 -23.89
CA LYS A 448 -3.99 -9.07 -23.90
C LYS A 448 -3.43 -8.87 -25.31
N ALA A 449 -4.06 -9.48 -26.31
CA ALA A 449 -3.75 -9.22 -27.72
C ALA A 449 -4.00 -7.74 -28.08
N LEU A 450 -5.11 -7.13 -27.64
CA LEU A 450 -5.35 -5.71 -27.90
C LEU A 450 -4.25 -4.83 -27.30
N VAL A 451 -3.80 -5.08 -26.07
CA VAL A 451 -2.67 -4.35 -25.48
C VAL A 451 -1.37 -4.57 -26.27
N HIS A 452 -1.18 -5.77 -26.83
CA HIS A 452 -0.05 -6.04 -27.74
C HIS A 452 -0.06 -5.14 -28.99
N THR A 453 -1.21 -4.66 -29.45
CA THR A 453 -1.27 -3.69 -30.57
C THR A 453 -0.59 -2.35 -30.24
N ASP A 454 -0.52 -1.94 -28.96
CA ASP A 454 0.02 -0.64 -28.54
C ASP A 454 1.51 -0.48 -28.91
N PHE A 455 2.23 -1.58 -29.18
CA PHE A 455 3.63 -1.60 -29.61
C PHE A 455 3.82 -1.29 -31.11
N PHE A 456 2.78 -1.47 -31.91
CA PHE A 456 2.81 -1.24 -33.36
C PHE A 456 2.08 0.04 -33.78
N GLY A 457 1.24 0.58 -32.88
CA GLY A 457 0.50 1.82 -33.10
C GLY A 457 -0.93 1.60 -33.63
N PRO A 458 -1.62 2.69 -34.02
CA PRO A 458 -3.02 2.66 -34.42
C PRO A 458 -3.24 1.81 -35.67
N ASP A 459 -4.50 1.44 -35.95
CA ASP A 459 -4.87 0.65 -37.12
C ASP A 459 -4.16 -0.73 -37.19
N THR A 460 -3.84 -1.33 -36.04
CA THR A 460 -3.14 -2.64 -35.96
C THR A 460 -4.06 -3.76 -35.50
N ILE A 461 -3.82 -4.98 -36.01
CA ILE A 461 -4.40 -6.22 -35.46
C ILE A 461 -3.30 -7.17 -35.01
N THR A 462 -3.44 -7.75 -33.83
CA THR A 462 -2.54 -8.77 -33.26
C THR A 462 -3.33 -9.98 -32.80
N ALA A 463 -2.72 -11.15 -32.87
CA ALA A 463 -3.26 -12.38 -32.31
C ALA A 463 -2.67 -12.65 -30.93
N PHE A 464 -3.44 -13.29 -30.06
CA PHE A 464 -3.00 -13.73 -28.75
C PHE A 464 -1.94 -14.83 -28.88
N ASP A 465 -0.76 -14.55 -28.35
CA ASP A 465 0.45 -15.35 -28.51
C ASP A 465 1.38 -15.21 -27.28
N ALA A 466 2.59 -15.78 -27.39
CA ALA A 466 3.62 -15.70 -26.35
C ALA A 466 4.01 -14.24 -26.03
N VAL A 467 4.04 -13.35 -27.03
CA VAL A 467 4.36 -11.93 -26.85
C VAL A 467 3.27 -11.22 -26.04
N SER A 468 2.00 -11.52 -26.32
CA SER A 468 0.86 -11.01 -25.56
C SER A 468 0.95 -11.39 -24.07
N LEU A 469 1.40 -12.61 -23.77
CA LEU A 469 1.66 -13.09 -22.41
C LEU A 469 2.92 -12.47 -21.78
N ASN A 470 3.95 -12.20 -22.57
CA ASN A 470 5.14 -11.47 -22.11
C ASN A 470 4.77 -10.06 -21.67
N ILE A 471 4.05 -9.31 -22.51
CA ILE A 471 3.57 -7.95 -22.21
C ILE A 471 2.68 -7.93 -20.97
N SER A 472 1.76 -8.89 -20.86
CA SER A 472 0.93 -9.07 -19.67
C SER A 472 1.77 -9.34 -18.42
N GLY A 473 2.80 -10.18 -18.53
CA GLY A 473 3.73 -10.48 -17.46
C GLY A 473 4.57 -9.26 -17.04
N ASP A 474 5.08 -8.48 -17.99
CA ASP A 474 5.85 -7.26 -17.74
C ASP A 474 5.00 -6.20 -17.05
N THR A 475 3.74 -6.06 -17.49
CA THR A 475 2.76 -5.17 -16.84
C THR A 475 2.56 -5.56 -15.38
N LEU A 476 2.37 -6.86 -15.10
CA LEU A 476 2.25 -7.36 -13.73
C LEU A 476 3.55 -7.17 -12.93
N PHE A 477 4.71 -7.43 -13.54
CA PHE A 477 6.01 -7.26 -12.89
C PHE A 477 6.24 -5.81 -12.46
N ASN A 478 5.96 -4.85 -13.35
CA ASN A 478 6.08 -3.42 -13.11
C ASN A 478 5.06 -2.94 -12.05
N ALA A 479 3.87 -3.55 -12.03
CA ALA A 479 2.89 -3.36 -10.97
C ALA A 479 3.28 -4.06 -9.64
N GLY A 480 4.44 -4.72 -9.55
CA GLY A 480 4.92 -5.41 -8.35
C GLY A 480 4.26 -6.78 -8.11
N HIS A 481 3.45 -7.26 -9.04
CA HIS A 481 2.71 -8.52 -8.98
C HIS A 481 3.56 -9.69 -9.48
N ILE A 482 4.65 -10.00 -8.75
CA ILE A 482 5.69 -10.94 -9.22
C ILE A 482 5.15 -12.36 -9.48
N TYR A 483 4.22 -12.86 -8.67
CA TYR A 483 3.63 -14.19 -8.89
C TYR A 483 2.72 -14.25 -10.11
N GLY A 484 1.93 -13.20 -10.36
CA GLY A 484 1.11 -13.09 -11.57
C GLY A 484 1.99 -13.05 -12.81
N ALA A 485 3.07 -12.27 -12.79
CA ALA A 485 4.07 -12.23 -13.86
C ALA A 485 4.67 -13.62 -14.14
N ILE A 486 5.05 -14.38 -13.09
CA ILE A 486 5.55 -15.76 -13.25
C ILE A 486 4.51 -16.67 -13.93
N MET A 487 3.23 -16.53 -13.61
CA MET A 487 2.17 -17.33 -14.24
C MET A 487 2.03 -16.99 -15.72
N GLU A 488 1.98 -15.70 -16.06
CA GLU A 488 1.92 -15.22 -17.45
C GLU A 488 3.15 -15.71 -18.25
N TYR A 489 4.36 -15.53 -17.72
CA TYR A 489 5.57 -15.98 -18.41
C TYR A 489 5.62 -17.48 -18.63
N LYS A 490 5.16 -18.27 -17.66
CA LYS A 490 5.07 -19.73 -17.83
C LYS A 490 4.05 -20.13 -18.88
N LYS A 491 2.90 -19.46 -18.95
CA LYS A 491 1.93 -19.70 -20.02
C LYS A 491 2.49 -19.28 -21.38
N GLY A 492 3.22 -18.17 -21.43
CA GLY A 492 3.96 -17.74 -22.61
C GLY A 492 4.93 -18.82 -23.09
N LEU A 493 5.71 -19.39 -22.17
CA LEU A 493 6.65 -20.48 -22.45
C LEU A 493 5.97 -21.81 -22.82
N SER A 494 4.68 -21.98 -22.52
CA SER A 494 3.90 -23.11 -23.03
C SER A 494 3.48 -22.91 -24.49
N LEU A 495 3.37 -21.66 -24.96
CA LEU A 495 3.15 -21.34 -26.38
C LEU A 495 4.46 -21.33 -27.17
N ASP A 496 5.50 -20.73 -26.61
CA ASP A 496 6.86 -20.72 -27.18
C ASP A 496 7.91 -21.07 -26.12
N PRO A 497 8.32 -22.35 -26.02
CA PRO A 497 9.31 -22.80 -25.04
C PRO A 497 10.74 -22.26 -25.23
N GLN A 498 11.01 -21.59 -26.35
CA GLN A 498 12.31 -21.06 -26.74
C GLN A 498 12.36 -19.52 -26.73
N ASP A 499 11.27 -18.84 -26.35
CA ASP A 499 11.27 -17.39 -26.22
C ASP A 499 12.25 -16.94 -25.12
N VAL A 500 13.33 -16.29 -25.57
CA VAL A 500 14.43 -15.81 -24.73
C VAL A 500 14.01 -14.67 -23.80
N ASN A 501 13.05 -13.83 -24.23
CA ASN A 501 12.54 -12.72 -23.43
C ASN A 501 11.72 -13.26 -22.26
N LEU A 502 10.81 -14.19 -22.52
CA LEU A 502 10.01 -14.86 -21.51
C LEU A 502 10.89 -15.63 -20.50
N LEU A 503 11.92 -16.35 -20.97
CA LEU A 503 12.87 -17.04 -20.10
C LEU A 503 13.64 -16.07 -19.21
N ASN A 504 14.14 -14.97 -19.78
CA ASN A 504 14.87 -13.95 -19.03
C ASN A 504 13.97 -13.25 -18.00
N SER A 505 12.76 -12.82 -18.39
CA SER A 505 11.80 -12.18 -17.50
C SER A 505 11.32 -13.10 -16.38
N LEU A 506 11.14 -14.40 -16.65
CA LEU A 506 10.89 -15.42 -15.62
C LEU A 506 12.07 -15.56 -14.65
N GLY A 507 13.30 -15.54 -15.16
CA GLY A 507 14.52 -15.54 -14.36
C GLY A 507 14.61 -14.32 -13.42
N VAL A 508 14.29 -13.13 -13.93
CA VAL A 508 14.24 -11.88 -13.14
C VAL A 508 13.21 -11.98 -12.02
N CYS A 509 12.02 -12.53 -12.29
CA CYS A 509 11.02 -12.78 -11.25
C CYS A 509 11.53 -13.72 -10.15
N TYR A 510 12.18 -14.82 -10.52
CA TYR A 510 12.77 -15.73 -9.53
C TYR A 510 13.88 -15.06 -8.72
N ALA A 511 14.70 -14.20 -9.33
CA ALA A 511 15.72 -13.43 -8.62
C ALA A 511 15.09 -12.45 -7.62
N ARG A 512 13.99 -11.79 -7.98
CA ARG A 512 13.23 -10.89 -7.10
C ARG A 512 12.66 -11.62 -5.88
N LEU A 513 12.20 -12.86 -6.06
CA LEU A 513 11.76 -13.76 -4.98
C LEU A 513 12.92 -14.46 -4.24
N LYS A 514 14.17 -14.06 -4.47
CA LYS A 514 15.38 -14.68 -3.90
C LYS A 514 15.54 -16.18 -4.21
N CYS A 515 14.80 -16.68 -5.20
CA CYS A 515 14.89 -18.05 -5.70
C CYS A 515 16.04 -18.19 -6.70
N TYR A 516 17.25 -17.82 -6.28
CA TYR A 516 18.39 -17.60 -7.17
C TYR A 516 18.78 -18.85 -8.00
N LYS A 517 18.63 -20.06 -7.47
CA LYS A 517 18.88 -21.30 -8.24
C LYS A 517 17.97 -21.42 -9.47
N ARG A 518 16.68 -21.07 -9.33
CA ARG A 518 15.73 -21.08 -10.46
C ARG A 518 16.02 -19.94 -11.44
N ALA A 519 16.40 -18.78 -10.93
CA ALA A 519 16.83 -17.65 -11.76
C ALA A 519 18.04 -18.01 -12.63
N VAL A 520 19.09 -18.60 -12.03
CA VAL A 520 20.28 -19.11 -12.74
C VAL A 520 19.87 -20.07 -13.86
N SER A 521 19.01 -21.05 -13.58
CA SER A 521 18.55 -22.00 -14.60
C SER A 521 17.82 -21.33 -15.76
N CYS A 522 17.00 -20.31 -15.50
CA CYS A 522 16.36 -19.52 -16.56
C CYS A 522 17.38 -18.77 -17.41
N PHE A 523 18.33 -18.06 -16.79
CA PHE A 523 19.34 -17.30 -17.53
C PHE A 523 20.31 -18.20 -18.30
N GLU A 524 20.71 -19.34 -17.74
CA GLU A 524 21.52 -20.34 -18.45
C GLU A 524 20.76 -20.91 -19.66
N LYS A 525 19.46 -21.16 -19.53
CA LYS A 525 18.63 -21.58 -20.66
C LYS A 525 18.53 -20.48 -21.72
N THR A 526 18.32 -19.22 -21.34
CA THR A 526 18.36 -18.08 -22.27
C THR A 526 19.70 -18.03 -23.02
N LEU A 527 20.82 -18.12 -22.32
CA LEU A 527 22.16 -18.07 -22.94
C LEU A 527 22.51 -19.31 -23.78
N SER A 528 21.83 -20.44 -23.55
CA SER A 528 21.95 -21.62 -24.42
C SER A 528 21.27 -21.42 -25.77
N LEU A 529 20.22 -20.59 -25.83
CA LEU A 529 19.46 -20.26 -27.04
C LEU A 529 20.06 -19.04 -27.75
N GLU A 530 20.46 -18.03 -26.98
CA GLU A 530 21.05 -16.78 -27.46
C GLU A 530 22.30 -16.45 -26.64
N LYS A 531 23.47 -16.90 -27.14
CA LYS A 531 24.76 -16.80 -26.42
C LYS A 531 25.17 -15.37 -26.09
N ASP A 532 24.79 -14.43 -26.95
CA ASP A 532 25.18 -13.02 -26.85
C ASP A 532 24.10 -12.14 -26.19
N ASN A 533 23.10 -12.75 -25.52
CA ASN A 533 22.08 -12.01 -24.79
C ASN A 533 22.68 -11.29 -23.58
N PHE A 534 22.93 -9.98 -23.74
CA PHE A 534 23.54 -9.14 -22.71
C PHE A 534 22.78 -9.16 -21.38
N MET A 535 21.45 -9.02 -21.42
CA MET A 535 20.63 -8.93 -20.21
C MET A 535 20.68 -10.23 -19.41
N ALA A 536 20.56 -11.38 -20.06
CA ALA A 536 20.67 -12.69 -19.41
C ALA A 536 22.09 -12.91 -18.85
N ARG A 537 23.13 -12.50 -19.58
CA ARG A 537 24.55 -12.58 -19.14
C ARG A 537 24.78 -11.77 -17.86
N TYR A 538 24.30 -10.53 -17.84
CA TYR A 538 24.37 -9.63 -16.68
C TYR A 538 23.59 -10.17 -15.48
N ASN A 539 22.33 -10.56 -15.71
CA ASN A 539 21.45 -11.10 -14.67
C ASN A 539 21.99 -12.40 -14.07
N LEU A 540 22.62 -13.26 -14.88
CA LEU A 540 23.31 -14.47 -14.41
C LEU A 540 24.48 -14.12 -13.48
N GLY A 541 25.28 -13.11 -13.82
CA GLY A 541 26.35 -12.61 -12.95
C GLY A 541 25.83 -12.15 -11.59
N LEU A 542 24.77 -11.34 -11.57
CA LEU A 542 24.13 -10.90 -10.34
C LEU A 542 23.54 -12.06 -9.53
N ALA A 543 22.93 -13.05 -10.18
CA ALA A 543 22.38 -14.22 -9.52
C ALA A 543 23.49 -15.06 -8.87
N TYR A 544 24.63 -15.24 -9.53
CA TYR A 544 25.78 -15.95 -8.96
C TYR A 544 26.35 -15.24 -7.72
N LEU A 545 26.43 -13.90 -7.72
CA LEU A 545 26.80 -13.11 -6.54
C LEU A 545 25.91 -13.46 -5.34
N LYS A 546 24.58 -13.50 -5.57
CA LYS A 546 23.60 -13.77 -4.52
C LYS A 546 23.62 -15.22 -4.03
N THR A 547 24.14 -16.15 -4.82
CA THR A 547 24.37 -17.54 -4.41
C THR A 547 25.73 -17.79 -3.76
N GLY A 548 26.60 -16.77 -3.66
CA GLY A 548 27.93 -16.91 -3.06
C GLY A 548 28.94 -17.64 -3.96
N ILE A 549 28.80 -17.53 -5.29
CA ILE A 549 29.72 -18.15 -6.26
C ILE A 549 30.48 -17.03 -7.01
N PRO A 550 31.47 -16.39 -6.37
CA PRO A 550 32.06 -15.15 -6.87
C PRO A 550 32.81 -15.30 -8.19
N ASP A 551 33.50 -16.42 -8.41
CA ASP A 551 34.29 -16.61 -9.64
C ASP A 551 33.39 -16.73 -10.90
N LYS A 552 32.27 -17.48 -10.79
CA LYS A 552 31.28 -17.55 -11.85
C LYS A 552 30.59 -16.20 -12.09
N ALA A 553 30.34 -15.45 -11.01
CA ALA A 553 29.79 -14.11 -11.12
C ALA A 553 30.73 -13.16 -11.87
N PHE A 554 32.01 -13.15 -11.53
CA PHE A 554 33.02 -12.35 -12.21
C PHE A 554 33.10 -12.67 -13.70
N LEU A 555 33.19 -13.96 -14.04
CA LEU A 555 33.25 -14.40 -15.43
C LEU A 555 32.00 -13.98 -16.22
N ALA A 556 30.81 -14.12 -15.61
CA ALA A 556 29.58 -13.72 -16.26
C ALA A 556 29.46 -12.21 -16.47
N LEU A 557 29.84 -11.41 -15.47
CA LEU A 557 29.89 -9.96 -15.57
C LEU A 557 30.95 -9.47 -16.58
N GLN A 558 32.11 -10.12 -16.61
CA GLN A 558 33.17 -9.81 -17.58
C GLN A 558 32.68 -10.01 -19.02
N GLN A 559 31.98 -11.12 -19.28
CA GLN A 559 31.42 -11.36 -20.61
C GLN A 559 30.22 -10.46 -20.93
N ALA A 560 29.45 -10.04 -19.93
CA ALA A 560 28.43 -9.01 -20.14
C ALA A 560 29.07 -7.66 -20.53
N ALA A 561 30.18 -7.28 -19.88
CA ALA A 561 30.94 -6.08 -20.23
C ALA A 561 31.55 -6.13 -21.65
N SER A 562 31.94 -7.31 -22.15
CA SER A 562 32.43 -7.44 -23.53
C SER A 562 31.32 -7.27 -24.57
N LEU A 563 30.06 -7.57 -24.23
CA LEU A 563 28.92 -7.47 -25.14
C LEU A 563 28.35 -6.05 -25.23
N ASN A 564 28.27 -5.32 -24.12
CA ASN A 564 27.66 -3.97 -24.10
C ASN A 564 28.54 -2.95 -23.37
N GLY A 565 29.82 -2.92 -23.74
CA GLY A 565 30.80 -1.93 -23.33
C GLY A 565 30.99 -1.75 -21.82
N ASN A 566 31.74 -0.72 -21.47
CA ASN A 566 32.07 -0.33 -20.10
C ASN A 566 30.83 0.24 -19.37
N HIS A 567 29.82 -0.60 -19.08
CA HIS A 567 28.65 -0.21 -18.31
C HIS A 567 29.02 -0.02 -16.82
N PHE A 568 28.64 1.12 -16.23
CA PHE A 568 28.99 1.49 -14.85
C PHE A 568 28.68 0.37 -13.85
N ASP A 569 27.45 -0.15 -13.86
CA ASP A 569 27.02 -1.13 -12.85
C ASP A 569 27.83 -2.44 -12.94
N ILE A 570 28.25 -2.84 -14.15
CA ILE A 570 29.03 -4.08 -14.34
C ILE A 570 30.44 -3.90 -13.78
N LEU A 571 31.12 -2.82 -14.19
CA LEU A 571 32.48 -2.50 -13.73
C LEU A 571 32.52 -2.30 -12.22
N PHE A 572 31.50 -1.65 -11.66
CA PHE A 572 31.35 -1.45 -10.22
C PHE A 572 31.19 -2.78 -9.48
N GLN A 573 30.32 -3.70 -9.94
CA GLN A 573 30.18 -5.01 -9.30
C GLN A 573 31.45 -5.86 -9.40
N MET A 574 32.16 -5.81 -10.54
CA MET A 574 33.45 -6.49 -10.70
C MET A 574 34.52 -5.95 -9.75
N GLY A 575 34.65 -4.62 -9.64
CA GLY A 575 35.58 -4.00 -8.70
C GLY A 575 35.27 -4.35 -7.24
N LYS A 576 33.98 -4.33 -6.87
CA LYS A 576 33.55 -4.72 -5.52
C LYS A 576 33.88 -6.17 -5.18
N LEU A 577 33.65 -7.08 -6.13
CA LEU A 577 33.96 -8.49 -5.94
C LEU A 577 35.47 -8.73 -5.76
N LEU A 578 36.31 -8.05 -6.55
CA LEU A 578 37.76 -8.12 -6.40
C LEU A 578 38.21 -7.54 -5.05
N GLN A 579 37.60 -6.46 -4.59
CA GLN A 579 37.88 -5.88 -3.29
C GLN A 579 37.51 -6.83 -2.14
N GLU A 580 36.34 -7.47 -2.21
CA GLU A 580 35.91 -8.51 -1.25
C GLU A 580 36.87 -9.72 -1.24
N GLN A 581 37.50 -10.03 -2.38
CA GLN A 581 38.56 -11.04 -2.52
C GLN A 581 39.96 -10.56 -2.08
N LYS A 582 40.09 -9.35 -1.51
CA LYS A 582 41.37 -8.70 -1.15
C LYS A 582 42.31 -8.43 -2.33
N ARG A 583 41.79 -8.38 -3.55
CA ARG A 583 42.52 -8.07 -4.79
C ARG A 583 42.40 -6.57 -5.11
N GLY A 584 42.84 -5.74 -4.16
CA GLY A 584 42.64 -4.28 -4.19
C GLY A 584 43.21 -3.60 -5.43
N ALA A 585 44.38 -4.04 -5.93
CA ALA A 585 45.03 -3.44 -7.10
C ALA A 585 44.18 -3.59 -8.37
N GLU A 586 43.58 -4.77 -8.57
CA GLU A 586 42.69 -5.00 -9.70
C GLU A 586 41.36 -4.27 -9.52
N ALA A 587 40.83 -4.24 -8.29
CA ALA A 587 39.60 -3.51 -7.96
C ALA A 587 39.69 -2.02 -8.32
N VAL A 588 40.82 -1.36 -8.01
CA VAL A 588 41.10 0.02 -8.40
C VAL A 588 40.95 0.22 -9.91
N GLY A 589 41.52 -0.68 -10.73
CA GLY A 589 41.42 -0.59 -12.19
C GLY A 589 39.97 -0.62 -12.69
N TYR A 590 39.13 -1.48 -12.12
CA TYR A 590 37.70 -1.54 -12.47
C TYR A 590 36.92 -0.33 -11.97
N PHE A 591 37.18 0.14 -10.75
CA PHE A 591 36.52 1.34 -10.22
C PHE A 591 36.93 2.62 -10.98
N GLN A 592 38.18 2.72 -11.43
CA GLN A 592 38.63 3.82 -12.29
C GLN A 592 37.90 3.81 -13.64
N LYS A 593 37.78 2.64 -14.27
CA LYS A 593 36.98 2.49 -15.50
C LYS A 593 35.52 2.87 -15.25
N ALA A 594 34.92 2.43 -14.13
CA ALA A 594 33.56 2.79 -13.76
C ALA A 594 33.40 4.31 -13.57
N ALA A 595 34.39 4.99 -12.97
CA ALA A 595 34.38 6.43 -12.79
C ALA A 595 34.51 7.24 -14.10
N GLN A 596 34.95 6.60 -15.20
CA GLN A 596 35.05 7.19 -16.53
C GLN A 596 33.80 6.97 -17.39
N CYS A 597 32.82 6.18 -16.93
CA CYS A 597 31.57 5.97 -17.65
C CYS A 597 30.75 7.28 -17.75
N PRO A 598 30.06 7.55 -18.87
CA PRO A 598 29.20 8.73 -19.00
C PRO A 598 28.12 8.85 -17.92
N ASN A 599 27.63 7.71 -17.41
CA ASN A 599 26.65 7.61 -16.33
C ASN A 599 27.27 7.28 -14.96
N ALA A 600 28.56 7.64 -14.75
CA ALA A 600 29.25 7.33 -13.52
C ALA A 600 28.53 7.92 -12.29
N LYS A 601 28.27 7.07 -11.28
CA LYS A 601 27.61 7.48 -10.04
C LYS A 601 28.65 7.98 -9.04
N GLY A 602 28.42 9.13 -8.41
CA GLY A 602 29.39 9.80 -7.53
C GLY A 602 29.89 8.95 -6.35
N TYR A 603 29.09 7.99 -5.88
CA TYR A 603 29.51 7.08 -4.82
C TYR A 603 30.70 6.20 -5.20
N ILE A 604 31.05 6.08 -6.49
CA ILE A 604 32.22 5.30 -6.93
C ILE A 604 33.52 5.79 -6.29
N TYR A 605 33.62 7.09 -6.02
CA TYR A 605 34.81 7.67 -5.41
C TYR A 605 35.00 7.25 -3.95
N ARG A 606 33.92 6.88 -3.25
CA ARG A 606 34.01 6.27 -1.92
C ARG A 606 34.74 4.93 -1.99
N TYR A 607 34.33 4.07 -2.95
CA TYR A 607 34.94 2.75 -3.15
C TYR A 607 36.37 2.84 -3.68
N LEU A 608 36.67 3.81 -4.54
CA LEU A 608 38.06 4.11 -4.92
C LEU A 608 38.90 4.51 -3.70
N GLY A 609 38.37 5.38 -2.84
CA GLY A 609 39.06 5.78 -1.61
C GLY A 609 39.35 4.60 -0.70
N GLU A 610 38.37 3.72 -0.50
CA GLU A 610 38.50 2.49 0.28
C GLU A 610 39.56 1.54 -0.33
N ALA A 611 39.48 1.29 -1.64
CA ALA A 611 40.44 0.43 -2.32
C ALA A 611 41.88 1.00 -2.31
N TYR A 612 42.03 2.32 -2.38
CA TYR A 612 43.35 2.96 -2.21
C TYR A 612 43.86 2.85 -0.77
N LEU A 613 42.98 2.93 0.24
CA LEU A 613 43.37 2.68 1.64
C LEU A 613 43.85 1.24 1.84
N ASP A 614 43.17 0.25 1.25
CA ASP A 614 43.58 -1.16 1.31
C ASP A 614 44.98 -1.39 0.72
N LEU A 615 45.37 -0.57 -0.26
CA LEU A 615 46.70 -0.56 -0.88
C LEU A 615 47.70 0.39 -0.19
N ASN A 616 47.31 1.02 0.91
CA ASN A 616 48.09 2.04 1.62
C ASN A 616 48.46 3.28 0.78
N LEU A 617 47.71 3.55 -0.30
CA LEU A 617 47.85 4.71 -1.19
C LEU A 617 47.08 5.92 -0.65
N LYS A 618 47.51 6.41 0.51
CA LYS A 618 46.77 7.42 1.30
C LYS A 618 46.53 8.75 0.56
N LYS A 619 47.44 9.18 -0.31
CA LYS A 619 47.27 10.42 -1.11
C LYS A 619 46.14 10.28 -2.13
N ASP A 620 46.09 9.16 -2.83
CA ASP A 620 45.03 8.86 -3.80
C ASP A 620 43.69 8.63 -3.12
N ALA A 621 43.70 7.95 -1.96
CA ALA A 621 42.53 7.81 -1.11
C ALA A 621 41.95 9.16 -0.71
N MET A 622 42.79 10.10 -0.25
CA MET A 622 42.36 11.45 0.11
C MET A 622 41.74 12.19 -1.09
N ALA A 623 42.34 12.08 -2.29
CA ALA A 623 41.79 12.69 -3.50
C ALA A 623 40.42 12.07 -3.87
N ALA A 624 40.29 10.76 -3.76
CA ALA A 624 39.03 10.05 -4.01
C ALA A 624 37.94 10.46 -3.01
N PHE A 625 38.22 10.45 -1.70
CA PHE A 625 37.23 10.88 -0.69
C PHE A 625 36.82 12.33 -0.83
N LYS A 626 37.73 13.25 -1.24
CA LYS A 626 37.37 14.63 -1.59
C LYS A 626 36.34 14.70 -2.73
N ARG A 627 36.51 13.87 -3.77
CA ARG A 627 35.52 13.77 -4.85
C ARG A 627 34.22 13.14 -4.38
N ALA A 628 34.28 12.15 -3.49
CA ALA A 628 33.12 11.48 -2.93
C ALA A 628 32.23 12.47 -2.15
N VAL A 629 32.79 13.23 -1.21
CA VAL A 629 32.01 14.21 -0.41
C VAL A 629 31.52 15.39 -1.24
N LYS A 630 32.25 15.78 -2.30
CA LYS A 630 31.78 16.81 -3.25
C LYS A 630 30.58 16.31 -4.06
N GLY A 631 30.57 15.03 -4.46
CA GLY A 631 29.49 14.42 -5.23
C GLY A 631 28.31 13.96 -4.37
N ASN A 632 28.54 13.63 -3.10
CA ASN A 632 27.52 13.25 -2.14
C ASN A 632 27.82 13.86 -0.76
N PRO A 633 27.26 15.04 -0.44
CA PRO A 633 27.42 15.68 0.87
C PRO A 633 26.80 14.91 2.05
N ALA A 634 26.11 13.79 1.82
CA ALA A 634 25.55 12.93 2.85
C ALA A 634 26.39 11.66 3.11
N ASP A 635 27.59 11.54 2.53
CA ASP A 635 28.47 10.38 2.72
C ASP A 635 29.33 10.48 3.99
N ALA A 636 28.74 10.08 5.12
CA ALA A 636 29.40 10.08 6.43
C ALA A 636 30.72 9.28 6.45
N PHE A 637 30.77 8.16 5.72
CA PHE A 637 31.96 7.31 5.65
C PHE A 637 33.14 8.05 5.01
N SER A 638 32.89 8.69 3.87
CA SER A 638 33.91 9.49 3.19
C SER A 638 34.38 10.68 4.03
N PHE A 639 33.49 11.36 4.75
CA PHE A 639 33.87 12.44 5.68
C PHE A 639 34.78 11.95 6.81
N SER A 640 34.45 10.81 7.43
CA SER A 640 35.22 10.24 8.53
C SER A 640 36.64 9.86 8.09
N TRP A 641 36.77 9.17 6.95
CA TRP A 641 38.08 8.80 6.41
C TRP A 641 38.87 10.00 5.91
N LEU A 642 38.20 10.99 5.30
CA LEU A 642 38.87 12.22 4.88
C LEU A 642 39.44 12.96 6.09
N GLY A 643 38.68 13.07 7.19
CA GLY A 643 39.17 13.67 8.45
C GLY A 643 40.40 12.95 9.01
N MET A 644 40.37 11.63 9.05
CA MET A 644 41.55 10.82 9.43
C MET A 644 42.77 11.09 8.55
N LEU A 645 42.58 11.18 7.24
CA LEU A 645 43.67 11.44 6.29
C LEU A 645 44.22 12.87 6.41
N TYR A 646 43.39 13.86 6.75
CA TYR A 646 43.85 15.22 7.06
C TYR A 646 44.71 15.26 8.33
N ALA A 647 44.29 14.55 9.38
CA ALA A 647 45.09 14.43 10.59
C ALA A 647 46.45 13.76 10.30
N GLU A 648 46.45 12.66 9.54
CA GLU A 648 47.65 11.87 9.31
C GLU A 648 48.62 12.48 8.28
N LEU A 649 48.13 12.97 7.13
CA LEU A 649 48.98 13.42 6.02
C LEU A 649 49.29 14.92 6.06
N LYS A 650 48.44 15.72 6.71
CA LYS A 650 48.55 17.19 6.73
C LYS A 650 48.78 17.75 8.12
N ASN A 651 48.63 16.92 9.17
CA ASN A 651 48.64 17.37 10.57
C ASN A 651 47.64 18.52 10.83
N ASP A 652 46.55 18.54 10.07
CA ASP A 652 45.52 19.59 10.17
C ASP A 652 44.36 19.08 11.00
N LEU A 653 44.51 19.19 12.32
CA LEU A 653 43.58 18.62 13.29
C LEU A 653 42.25 19.39 13.36
N GLU A 654 42.22 20.65 12.94
CA GLU A 654 41.00 21.46 12.91
C GLU A 654 40.10 21.05 11.73
N ILE A 655 40.68 20.89 10.54
CA ILE A 655 39.94 20.33 9.40
C ILE A 655 39.52 18.89 9.70
N ALA A 656 40.42 18.08 10.28
CA ALA A 656 40.10 16.70 10.64
C ALA A 656 38.91 16.61 11.61
N HIS A 657 38.88 17.46 12.63
CA HIS A 657 37.78 17.55 13.60
C HIS A 657 36.48 17.94 12.92
N THR A 658 36.48 19.00 12.12
CA THR A 658 35.29 19.48 11.39
C THR A 658 34.70 18.38 10.50
N LEU A 659 35.54 17.67 9.75
CA LEU A 659 35.10 16.58 8.86
C LEU A 659 34.55 15.38 9.65
N CYS A 660 35.21 14.99 10.75
CA CYS A 660 34.74 13.88 11.59
C CYS A 660 33.45 14.24 12.34
N GLN A 661 33.30 15.49 12.76
CA GLN A 661 32.05 16.00 13.33
C GLN A 661 30.92 15.95 12.30
N LYS A 662 31.21 16.31 11.04
CA LYS A 662 30.21 16.20 9.98
C LYS A 662 29.75 14.75 9.74
N ALA A 663 30.69 13.79 9.75
CA ALA A 663 30.35 12.37 9.67
C ALA A 663 29.42 11.93 10.81
N LEU A 664 29.67 12.43 12.02
CA LEU A 664 28.87 12.11 13.20
C LEU A 664 27.47 12.76 13.16
N GLU A 665 27.34 13.98 12.63
CA GLU A 665 26.04 14.62 12.41
C GLU A 665 25.18 13.84 11.41
N LEU A 666 25.81 13.31 10.36
CA LEU A 666 25.13 12.56 9.31
C LEU A 666 24.65 11.17 9.77
N ASP A 667 25.40 10.51 10.66
CA ASP A 667 25.05 9.20 11.19
C ASP A 667 25.53 9.04 12.64
N HIS A 668 24.72 9.54 13.56
CA HIS A 668 25.01 9.55 14.99
C HIS A 668 24.94 8.17 15.66
N GLN A 669 24.33 7.17 15.01
CA GLN A 669 24.17 5.83 15.58
C GLN A 669 25.38 4.93 15.29
N ASN A 670 26.21 5.30 14.32
CA ASN A 670 27.34 4.50 13.92
C ASN A 670 28.56 4.70 14.83
N SER A 671 28.91 3.64 15.55
CA SER A 671 30.04 3.62 16.50
C SER A 671 31.40 3.96 15.86
N LEU A 672 31.59 3.72 14.55
CA LEU A 672 32.82 4.04 13.85
C LEU A 672 33.12 5.54 13.92
N TYR A 673 32.12 6.41 13.71
CA TYR A 673 32.34 7.85 13.64
C TYR A 673 32.63 8.47 15.01
N TRP A 674 32.01 7.93 16.07
CA TRP A 674 32.38 8.25 17.45
C TRP A 674 33.81 7.84 17.80
N LYS A 675 34.22 6.64 17.36
CA LYS A 675 35.60 6.18 17.53
C LYS A 675 36.56 7.12 16.81
N THR A 676 36.26 7.46 15.56
CA THR A 676 37.10 8.35 14.75
C THR A 676 37.25 9.73 15.38
N ILE A 677 36.15 10.40 15.76
CA ILE A 677 36.26 11.73 16.37
C ILE A 677 36.97 11.69 17.72
N GLY A 678 36.77 10.63 18.52
CA GLY A 678 37.52 10.41 19.76
C GLY A 678 39.02 10.28 19.54
N ARG A 679 39.45 9.65 18.43
CA ARG A 679 40.86 9.63 18.01
C ARG A 679 41.37 11.01 17.61
N ILE A 680 40.55 11.83 16.94
CA ILE A 680 40.94 13.21 16.60
C ILE A 680 41.14 14.05 17.87
N TYR A 681 40.24 13.97 18.84
CA TYR A 681 40.40 14.65 20.13
C TYR A 681 41.64 14.18 20.91
N TYR A 682 41.95 12.88 20.85
CA TYR A 682 43.21 12.36 21.40
C TYR A 682 44.44 13.02 20.75
N LEU A 683 44.46 13.14 19.41
CA LEU A 683 45.55 13.81 18.69
C LEU A 683 45.63 15.32 19.00
N LYS A 684 44.50 15.95 19.32
CA LYS A 684 44.44 17.34 19.81
C LYS A 684 44.88 17.50 21.27
N ASN A 685 45.23 16.42 21.97
CA ASN A 685 45.52 16.35 23.41
C ASN A 685 44.33 16.74 24.32
N ASP A 686 43.10 16.74 23.79
CA ASP A 686 41.88 16.94 24.58
C ASP A 686 41.35 15.58 25.05
N TYR A 687 42.01 15.05 26.08
CA TYR A 687 41.74 13.74 26.63
C TYR A 687 40.32 13.59 27.24
N PRO A 688 39.73 14.60 27.91
CA PRO A 688 38.35 14.52 28.38
C PRO A 688 37.34 14.29 27.25
N GLN A 689 37.43 15.03 26.14
CA GLN A 689 36.56 14.83 24.99
C GLN A 689 36.84 13.49 24.28
N ALA A 690 38.10 13.10 24.18
CA ALA A 690 38.48 11.79 23.63
C ALA A 690 37.81 10.64 24.42
N ILE A 691 37.86 10.68 25.76
CA ILE A 691 37.18 9.68 26.62
C ILE A 691 35.67 9.71 26.42
N HIS A 692 35.06 10.90 26.35
CA HIS A 692 33.62 11.02 26.14
C HIS A 692 33.18 10.32 24.85
N HIS A 693 33.79 10.67 23.71
CA HIS A 693 33.43 10.11 22.41
C HIS A 693 33.77 8.62 22.27
N LEU A 694 34.89 8.16 22.82
CA LEU A 694 35.21 6.74 22.81
C LEU A 694 34.27 5.91 23.71
N LYS A 695 33.77 6.47 24.82
CA LYS A 695 32.72 5.82 25.63
C LYS A 695 31.38 5.80 24.90
N GLU A 696 31.03 6.85 24.15
CA GLU A 696 29.86 6.85 23.28
C GLU A 696 29.95 5.79 22.17
N ALA A 697 31.12 5.63 21.57
CA ALA A 697 31.40 4.55 20.62
C ALA A 697 31.20 3.18 21.29
N GLN A 698 31.73 3.01 22.50
CA GLN A 698 31.62 1.77 23.28
C GLN A 698 30.16 1.41 23.62
N ARG A 699 29.31 2.41 23.93
CA ARG A 699 27.89 2.18 24.23
C ARG A 699 27.13 1.60 23.03
N ARG A 700 27.45 2.08 21.82
CA ARG A 700 26.85 1.64 20.55
C ARG A 700 27.41 0.29 20.10
N MET A 701 28.70 0.03 20.31
CA MET A 701 29.35 -1.23 19.95
C MET A 701 30.24 -1.75 21.09
N LYS A 702 29.67 -2.61 21.93
CA LYS A 702 30.34 -3.11 23.15
C LYS A 702 31.53 -4.05 22.91
N LYS A 703 31.64 -4.64 21.71
CA LYS A 703 32.64 -5.68 21.37
C LYS A 703 33.61 -5.25 20.25
N ASP A 704 33.96 -3.97 20.17
CA ASP A 704 35.05 -3.51 19.31
C ASP A 704 36.35 -3.36 20.12
N HIS A 705 37.37 -4.14 19.77
CA HIS A 705 38.67 -4.14 20.44
C HIS A 705 39.46 -2.84 20.20
N GLU A 706 39.26 -2.16 19.07
CA GLU A 706 39.94 -0.89 18.77
C GLU A 706 39.47 0.24 19.68
N ILE A 707 38.19 0.26 20.07
CA ILE A 707 37.67 1.27 21.00
C ILE A 707 38.37 1.14 22.37
N TYR A 708 38.52 -0.08 22.87
CA TYR A 708 39.25 -0.33 24.11
C TYR A 708 40.72 0.05 23.98
N TYR A 709 41.34 -0.24 22.84
CA TYR A 709 42.71 0.15 22.58
C TYR A 709 42.91 1.67 22.64
N HIS A 710 42.07 2.43 21.93
CA HIS A 710 42.15 3.89 21.92
C HIS A 710 41.83 4.49 23.29
N LEU A 711 40.88 3.94 24.06
CA LEU A 711 40.68 4.36 25.45
C LEU A 711 41.94 4.17 26.28
N GLY A 712 42.64 3.04 26.12
CA GLY A 712 43.89 2.78 26.83
C GLY A 712 44.99 3.79 26.49
N LEU A 713 45.14 4.15 25.20
CA LEU A 713 46.07 5.21 24.77
C LEU A 713 45.77 6.57 25.42
N VAL A 714 44.48 6.91 25.58
CA VAL A 714 44.08 8.17 26.23
C VAL A 714 44.43 8.14 27.72
N TYR A 715 44.11 7.05 28.42
CA TYR A 715 44.44 6.90 29.85
C TYR A 715 45.95 6.91 30.12
N GLU A 716 46.73 6.27 29.24
CA GLU A 716 48.20 6.31 29.30
C GLU A 716 48.71 7.75 29.23
N LYS A 717 48.23 8.55 28.26
CA LYS A 717 48.63 9.96 28.14
C LYS A 717 48.20 10.84 29.31
N MET A 718 47.15 10.44 30.04
CA MET A 718 46.72 11.09 31.28
C MET A 718 47.51 10.62 32.52
N GLY A 719 48.38 9.62 32.39
CA GLY A 719 49.16 9.03 33.50
C GLY A 719 48.42 7.95 34.30
N ASP A 720 47.18 7.61 33.94
CA ASP A 720 46.41 6.52 34.57
C ASP A 720 46.79 5.17 33.95
N LEU A 721 47.99 4.70 34.29
CA LEU A 721 48.54 3.45 33.77
C LEU A 721 47.71 2.22 34.18
N ALA A 722 47.04 2.27 35.33
CA ALA A 722 46.18 1.20 35.82
C ALA A 722 44.95 1.03 34.92
N GLU A 723 44.27 2.11 34.58
CA GLU A 723 43.16 2.07 33.63
C GLU A 723 43.62 1.74 32.22
N ALA A 724 44.75 2.30 31.76
CA ALA A 724 45.31 1.98 30.44
C ALA A 724 45.53 0.47 30.27
N ARG A 725 46.19 -0.17 31.25
CA ARG A 725 46.40 -1.63 31.31
C ARG A 725 45.07 -2.37 31.25
N ARG A 726 44.08 -1.97 32.05
CA ARG A 726 42.75 -2.59 32.08
C ARG A 726 42.04 -2.51 30.72
N LYS A 727 42.17 -1.40 29.99
CA LYS A 727 41.55 -1.24 28.66
C LYS A 727 42.26 -2.09 27.61
N TRP A 728 43.59 -2.13 27.58
CA TRP A 728 44.31 -2.98 26.61
C TRP A 728 44.10 -4.47 26.87
N GLN A 729 44.03 -4.90 28.13
CA GLN A 729 43.64 -6.28 28.47
C GLN A 729 42.23 -6.61 27.96
N LYS A 730 41.28 -5.68 28.06
CA LYS A 730 39.95 -5.85 27.47
C LYS A 730 39.99 -5.90 25.94
N ALA A 731 40.83 -5.11 25.29
CA ALA A 731 41.03 -5.18 23.84
C ALA A 731 41.52 -6.58 23.43
N LEU A 732 42.51 -7.14 24.13
CA LEU A 732 43.01 -8.50 23.88
C LEU A 732 42.00 -9.59 24.24
N LYS A 733 41.13 -9.38 25.24
CA LYS A 733 40.03 -10.31 25.53
C LYS A 733 39.02 -10.37 24.39
N VAL A 734 38.80 -9.26 23.69
CA VAL A 734 37.90 -9.19 22.53
C VAL A 734 38.59 -9.72 21.27
N ASN A 735 39.87 -9.39 21.05
CA ASN A 735 40.69 -9.91 19.96
C ASN A 735 42.09 -10.32 20.46
N PRO A 736 42.33 -11.60 20.76
CA PRO A 736 43.61 -12.08 21.30
C PRO A 736 44.81 -11.87 20.37
N LEU A 737 44.58 -11.69 19.07
CA LEU A 737 45.61 -11.50 18.04
C LEU A 737 45.93 -10.03 17.77
N PHE A 738 45.29 -9.09 18.46
CA PHE A 738 45.50 -7.66 18.24
C PHE A 738 46.89 -7.23 18.74
N LYS A 739 47.80 -6.97 17.81
CA LYS A 739 49.24 -6.79 18.09
C LYS A 739 49.50 -5.50 18.84
N GLU A 740 48.78 -4.45 18.49
CA GLU A 740 48.96 -3.08 18.98
C GLU A 740 48.69 -3.01 20.50
N ALA A 741 47.61 -3.63 20.99
CA ALA A 741 47.35 -3.70 22.43
C ALA A 741 48.37 -4.57 23.17
N ARG A 742 48.91 -5.61 22.52
CA ARG A 742 49.95 -6.45 23.12
C ARG A 742 51.25 -5.67 23.30
N ILE A 743 51.64 -4.90 22.28
CA ILE A 743 52.82 -4.03 22.34
C ILE A 743 52.62 -2.95 23.41
N ALA A 744 51.45 -2.31 23.45
CA ALA A 744 51.15 -1.27 24.44
C ALA A 744 51.25 -1.78 25.89
N LEU A 745 50.91 -3.06 26.15
CA LEU A 745 51.02 -3.66 27.48
C LEU A 745 52.46 -3.98 27.93
N GLN A 746 53.41 -4.15 27.01
CA GLN A 746 54.80 -4.52 27.33
C GLN A 746 55.51 -3.56 28.30
N PRO A 747 55.53 -2.23 28.08
CA PRO A 747 56.21 -1.29 28.97
C PRO A 747 55.54 -1.12 30.34
N ILE A 748 54.25 -1.46 30.47
CA ILE A 748 53.54 -1.38 31.76
C ILE A 748 53.74 -2.67 32.58
N GLY A 749 54.29 -3.74 31.99
CA GLY A 749 54.47 -5.05 32.62
C GLY A 749 55.55 -5.15 33.71
N THR A 750 56.22 -4.06 34.08
CA THR A 750 57.35 -4.06 35.03
C THR A 750 57.14 -3.21 36.30
N ILE A 751 55.91 -2.76 36.59
CA ILE A 751 55.61 -2.08 37.86
C ILE A 751 54.86 -3.06 38.78
N GLU A 752 55.71 -3.75 39.57
CA GLU A 752 55.56 -4.45 40.86
C GLU A 752 54.38 -5.43 41.10
N GLU A 753 54.75 -6.68 41.42
CA GLU A 753 54.05 -7.61 42.31
C GLU A 753 54.14 -7.15 43.77
#